data_AF-A0A8H7BES7-F1
#
_entry.id   AF-A0A8H7BES7-F1
#
_cell.length_a   1.000
_cell.length_b   1.000
_cell.length_c   1.000
_cell.angle_alpha   90.00
_cell.angle_beta   90.00
_cell.angle_gamma   90.00
#
_symmetry.space_group_name_H-M   'P 1'
#
loop_
_entity.id
_entity.type
_entity.pdbx_description
1 polymer ?
#
loop_
_entity_poly.entity_id
_entity_poly.type
_entity_poly.pdbx_seq_one_letter_code
_entity_poly.pdbx_strand_id
1 'polypeptide(L)'
;MLPALPRLGDYDISARNGFLPDEIPIDVLPDRYYQPWETIVRNFQSLILAKRLRRIVDALPVLETDLLLTKAEWQRAYSILGFIAHGYVWGGDKPADIVPPSISIPFMETCRHLELPPVATFAGVCLWNWRPMFDGEPADTLDNLATHMTFTGSMDESWFYLVSVAIEARAGPVIPMMIEAIAAARRGDSNTVVHCLRSFAERLDEIGALLERMYESCDPHVFYHRIRPFLAGSKNMADAGLPNGVMFNDGTGQQPYVQFSGGSNAQSSTIQFFDIVLGVEHRPTGEKQTNIENPASSGPSHGFIQDMRNYMPGPHRRFLEHMESIANIREYVTANRKDRALTTAYDACLAMLRSLRDKHIQLVSRYIIIKSRETQSHARSVSPKQANNQRVNLANTMARTGSKKLRGTGGTALIPFLKQARDETGEPAIDAWAKRLLNNGPAEIGASFGVDDGVARLGKIAEGFNGQVEIDQYNYSSLKYTRDPQSTTEHNYTTMSSNKDHTSTSQSYLDQATGAVQSAIGSLTGNTADKAQGENRKDTAAAEHDLSHSAAKAGPFSVTPSGGVAKDNSDRTEGSWNQNMGAAKEALGGLVGAEGLKQQGIQQNKEGKEQEAAGQVNDLGKGIGDRLGGTIGGAVAGLTGNAAQKEEAQRQHDEGKARQRGVEADLQKQAEAERR
;
A
#
# COMPACT_ATOMS: atom_id res chain seq x y z
N MET A 1 -31.17 24.49 14.21
CA MET A 1 -31.43 23.85 12.89
C MET A 1 -30.14 23.17 12.44
N LEU A 2 -30.22 21.97 11.85
CA LEU A 2 -29.04 21.29 11.31
C LEU A 2 -28.55 22.03 10.04
N PRO A 3 -27.23 22.09 9.78
CA PRO A 3 -26.73 22.68 8.53
C PRO A 3 -27.26 21.94 7.31
N ALA A 4 -27.49 22.64 6.20
CA ALA A 4 -27.96 22.03 4.95
C ALA A 4 -26.95 20.99 4.43
N LEU A 5 -27.41 20.00 3.66
CA LEU A 5 -26.51 19.06 2.97
C LEU A 5 -25.93 19.72 1.71
N PRO A 6 -24.68 19.42 1.32
CA PRO A 6 -24.05 20.01 0.14
C PRO A 6 -24.74 19.59 -1.16
N ARG A 7 -24.81 20.53 -2.10
CA ARG A 7 -25.09 20.22 -3.51
C ARG A 7 -23.75 20.05 -4.22
N LEU A 8 -23.51 18.87 -4.80
CA LEU A 8 -22.20 18.52 -5.37
C LEU A 8 -21.70 19.50 -6.45
N GLY A 9 -22.62 20.01 -7.29
CA GLY A 9 -22.29 20.98 -8.33
C GLY A 9 -21.73 22.31 -7.82
N ASP A 10 -22.07 22.72 -6.59
CA ASP A 10 -21.53 23.94 -5.97
C ASP A 10 -20.03 23.80 -5.62
N TYR A 11 -19.51 22.57 -5.67
CA TYR A 11 -18.14 22.21 -5.31
C TYR A 11 -17.36 21.55 -6.45
N ASP A 12 -17.86 21.60 -7.70
CA ASP A 12 -17.23 20.92 -8.84
C ASP A 12 -17.04 19.41 -8.66
N ILE A 13 -18.04 18.75 -8.04
CA ILE A 13 -18.04 17.30 -7.81
C ILE A 13 -19.12 16.64 -8.68
N SER A 14 -18.72 15.62 -9.44
CA SER A 14 -19.63 14.76 -10.19
C SER A 14 -20.25 13.72 -9.27
N ALA A 15 -21.57 13.50 -9.39
CA ALA A 15 -22.24 12.40 -8.69
C ALA A 15 -21.77 11.01 -9.19
N ARG A 16 -21.22 10.94 -10.41
CA ARG A 16 -20.72 9.71 -11.02
C ARG A 16 -19.21 9.56 -10.84
N ASN A 17 -18.45 10.60 -11.19
CA ASN A 17 -16.99 10.55 -11.26
C ASN A 17 -16.30 11.11 -10.00
N GLY A 18 -17.07 11.59 -9.02
CA GLY A 18 -16.55 12.18 -7.79
C GLY A 18 -15.75 13.46 -8.04
N PHE A 19 -14.50 13.47 -7.59
CA PHE A 19 -13.60 14.62 -7.76
C PHE A 19 -12.94 14.68 -9.14
N LEU A 20 -13.10 13.65 -9.98
CA LEU A 20 -12.84 13.79 -11.41
C LEU A 20 -13.90 14.70 -12.04
N PRO A 21 -13.54 15.45 -13.10
CA PRO A 21 -14.52 16.22 -13.86
C PRO A 21 -15.67 15.35 -14.38
N ASP A 22 -16.86 15.95 -14.47
CA ASP A 22 -18.04 15.27 -15.02
C ASP A 22 -17.91 15.04 -16.54
N GLU A 23 -17.32 16.03 -17.22
CA GLU A 23 -16.92 15.97 -18.63
C GLU A 23 -15.49 15.45 -18.76
N ILE A 24 -15.18 14.77 -19.86
CA ILE A 24 -13.83 14.25 -20.13
C ILE A 24 -12.86 15.44 -20.26
N PRO A 25 -11.67 15.39 -19.61
CA PRO A 25 -10.64 16.41 -19.81
C PRO A 25 -10.29 16.59 -21.29
N ILE A 26 -10.16 17.85 -21.73
CA ILE A 26 -9.89 18.16 -23.13
C ILE A 26 -8.48 17.73 -23.56
N ASP A 27 -8.39 17.16 -24.76
CA ASP A 27 -7.14 16.65 -25.35
C ASP A 27 -6.14 17.72 -25.79
N VAL A 28 -6.63 18.90 -26.17
CA VAL A 28 -5.88 20.04 -26.72
C VAL A 28 -6.63 21.33 -26.37
N LEU A 29 -5.90 22.39 -26.00
CA LEU A 29 -6.45 23.74 -25.89
C LEU A 29 -6.95 24.20 -27.28
N PRO A 30 -8.25 24.53 -27.42
CA PRO A 30 -8.87 24.73 -28.73
C PRO A 30 -8.37 25.99 -29.44
N ASP A 31 -8.05 27.04 -28.69
CA ASP A 31 -7.54 28.28 -29.27
C ASP A 31 -6.09 28.11 -29.76
N ARG A 32 -5.86 28.47 -31.03
CA ARG A 32 -4.54 28.36 -31.67
C ARG A 32 -3.48 29.23 -31.01
N TYR A 33 -3.87 30.26 -30.26
CA TYR A 33 -2.98 31.10 -29.46
C TYR A 33 -2.10 30.26 -28.51
N TYR A 34 -2.63 29.16 -27.95
CA TYR A 34 -1.92 28.28 -27.02
C TYR A 34 -1.14 27.13 -27.70
N GLN A 35 -1.07 27.09 -29.03
CA GLN A 35 -0.27 26.08 -29.76
C GLN A 35 1.19 25.98 -29.32
N PRO A 36 1.89 27.06 -28.89
CA PRO A 36 3.25 26.92 -28.37
C PRO A 36 3.34 26.00 -27.15
N TRP A 37 2.39 26.07 -26.21
CA TRP A 37 2.32 25.17 -25.05
C TRP A 37 2.04 23.73 -25.48
N GLU A 38 1.02 23.54 -26.34
CA GLU A 38 0.65 22.23 -26.90
C GLU A 38 1.79 21.55 -27.64
N THR A 39 2.58 22.33 -28.39
CA THR A 39 3.73 21.83 -29.13
C THR A 39 4.82 21.30 -28.19
N ILE A 40 5.06 21.98 -27.05
CA ILE A 40 6.03 21.52 -26.05
C ILE A 40 5.56 20.20 -25.44
N VAL A 41 4.32 20.11 -24.96
CA VAL A 41 3.84 18.91 -24.25
C VAL A 41 3.73 17.70 -25.17
N ARG A 42 3.38 17.89 -26.45
CA ARG A 42 3.39 16.82 -27.46
C ARG A 42 4.78 16.22 -27.67
N ASN A 43 5.84 17.01 -27.48
CA ASN A 43 7.23 16.59 -27.67
C ASN A 43 7.99 16.43 -26.34
N PHE A 44 7.28 16.36 -25.22
CA PHE A 44 7.87 16.65 -23.92
C PHE A 44 9.00 15.69 -23.52
N GLN A 45 8.73 14.39 -23.61
CA GLN A 45 9.74 13.34 -23.36
C GLN A 45 10.97 13.53 -24.25
N SER A 46 10.77 13.74 -25.55
CA SER A 46 11.85 13.95 -26.52
C SER A 46 12.68 15.20 -26.19
N LEU A 47 12.03 16.28 -25.75
CA LEU A 47 12.71 17.51 -25.32
C LEU A 47 13.53 17.32 -24.04
N ILE A 48 13.04 16.53 -23.08
CA ILE A 48 13.77 16.19 -21.85
C ILE A 48 14.97 15.30 -22.18
N LEU A 49 14.79 14.24 -22.97
CA LEU A 49 15.86 13.31 -23.35
C LEU A 49 16.96 14.00 -24.17
N ALA A 50 16.57 14.86 -25.12
CA ALA A 50 17.50 15.63 -25.93
C ALA A 50 18.13 16.82 -25.16
N LYS A 51 17.79 17.04 -23.88
CA LYS A 51 18.21 18.20 -23.08
C LYS A 51 17.88 19.55 -23.73
N ARG A 52 16.80 19.61 -24.50
CA ARG A 52 16.36 20.81 -25.25
C ARG A 52 15.25 21.58 -24.54
N LEU A 53 14.57 20.98 -23.57
CA LEU A 53 13.39 21.59 -22.94
C LEU A 53 13.65 23.02 -22.43
N ARG A 54 14.69 23.24 -21.62
CA ARG A 54 15.01 24.58 -21.08
C ARG A 54 15.17 25.62 -22.18
N ARG A 55 16.01 25.33 -23.18
CA ARG A 55 16.24 26.23 -24.32
C ARG A 55 14.95 26.59 -25.06
N ILE A 56 14.02 25.64 -25.22
CA ILE A 56 12.73 25.90 -25.88
C ILE A 56 11.84 26.78 -25.00
N VAL A 57 11.78 26.50 -23.70
CA VAL A 57 10.99 27.27 -22.73
C VAL A 57 11.53 28.70 -22.56
N ASP A 58 12.85 28.87 -22.52
CA ASP A 58 13.51 30.19 -22.42
C ASP A 58 13.25 31.07 -23.64
N ALA A 59 13.01 30.45 -24.81
CA ALA A 59 12.69 31.15 -26.06
C ALA A 59 11.18 31.34 -26.29
N LEU A 60 10.34 30.80 -25.39
CA LEU A 60 8.89 30.89 -25.50
C LEU A 60 8.43 32.32 -25.19
N PRO A 61 7.52 32.92 -25.98
CA PRO A 61 6.89 34.16 -25.57
C PRO A 61 6.04 33.95 -24.32
N VAL A 62 5.85 35.02 -23.53
CA VAL A 62 4.81 35.03 -22.49
C VAL A 62 3.46 35.03 -23.21
N LEU A 63 2.64 34.01 -22.94
CA LEU A 63 1.26 33.95 -23.43
C LEU A 63 0.32 34.40 -22.31
N GLU A 64 -0.63 35.26 -22.66
CA GLU A 64 -1.71 35.69 -21.76
C GLU A 64 -2.74 34.57 -21.56
N THR A 65 -3.61 34.69 -20.57
CA THR A 65 -4.64 33.66 -20.26
C THR A 65 -6.05 34.07 -20.65
N ASP A 66 -6.24 35.27 -21.23
CA ASP A 66 -7.54 35.85 -21.54
C ASP A 66 -8.41 35.00 -22.50
N LEU A 67 -7.77 34.11 -23.27
CA LEU A 67 -8.44 33.22 -24.21
C LEU A 67 -8.75 31.83 -23.61
N LEU A 68 -8.52 31.61 -22.31
CA LEU A 68 -9.02 30.43 -21.59
C LEU A 68 -10.45 30.71 -21.13
N LEU A 69 -11.43 30.16 -21.86
CA LEU A 69 -12.83 30.53 -21.72
C LEU A 69 -13.64 29.54 -20.88
N THR A 70 -13.20 28.29 -20.82
CA THR A 70 -13.91 27.22 -20.13
C THR A 70 -13.11 26.66 -18.96
N LYS A 71 -13.79 26.08 -17.97
CA LYS A 71 -13.14 25.39 -16.84
C LYS A 71 -12.17 24.31 -17.32
N ALA A 72 -12.54 23.54 -18.35
CA ALA A 72 -11.69 22.51 -18.93
C ALA A 72 -10.40 23.09 -19.54
N GLU A 73 -10.47 24.27 -20.17
CA GLU A 73 -9.30 25.01 -20.67
C GLU A 73 -8.38 25.48 -19.54
N TRP A 74 -8.93 26.04 -18.46
CA TRP A 74 -8.14 26.44 -17.29
C TRP A 74 -7.45 25.24 -16.62
N GLN A 75 -8.17 24.13 -16.45
CA GLN A 75 -7.62 22.89 -15.90
C GLN A 75 -6.50 22.32 -16.77
N ARG A 76 -6.68 22.29 -18.09
CA ARG A 76 -5.65 21.84 -19.03
C ARG A 76 -4.43 22.76 -19.02
N ALA A 77 -4.64 24.08 -19.03
CA ALA A 77 -3.55 25.05 -18.98
C ALA A 77 -2.70 24.87 -17.71
N TYR A 78 -3.35 24.71 -16.55
CA TYR A 78 -2.67 24.38 -15.29
C TYR A 78 -1.84 23.10 -15.40
N SER A 79 -2.42 22.02 -15.94
CA SER A 79 -1.70 20.75 -16.12
C SER A 79 -0.48 20.93 -17.02
N ILE A 80 -0.64 21.53 -18.20
CA ILE A 80 0.46 21.78 -19.14
C ILE A 80 1.58 22.61 -18.48
N LEU A 81 1.22 23.73 -17.86
CA LEU A 81 2.19 24.65 -17.25
C LEU A 81 2.88 24.01 -16.05
N GLY A 82 2.16 23.22 -15.24
CA GLY A 82 2.73 22.45 -14.14
C GLY A 82 3.73 21.38 -14.61
N PHE A 83 3.40 20.62 -15.67
CA PHE A 83 4.33 19.69 -16.30
C PHE A 83 5.57 20.43 -16.82
N ILE A 84 5.40 21.51 -17.58
CA ILE A 84 6.53 22.29 -18.12
C ILE A 84 7.41 22.84 -16.99
N ALA A 85 6.82 23.42 -15.94
CA ALA A 85 7.55 23.96 -14.80
C ALA A 85 8.39 22.87 -14.10
N HIS A 86 7.79 21.70 -13.81
CA HIS A 86 8.51 20.58 -13.20
C HIS A 86 9.60 20.01 -14.12
N GLY A 87 9.33 19.90 -15.41
CA GLY A 87 10.32 19.50 -16.41
C GLY A 87 11.47 20.51 -16.53
N TYR A 88 11.19 21.81 -16.42
CA TYR A 88 12.21 22.86 -16.44
C TYR A 88 13.10 22.79 -15.20
N VAL A 89 12.49 22.72 -14.01
CA VAL A 89 13.17 22.60 -12.73
C VAL A 89 14.02 21.33 -12.71
N TRP A 90 13.43 20.15 -12.88
CA TRP A 90 14.12 18.86 -12.65
C TRP A 90 14.77 18.23 -13.89
N GLY A 91 14.39 18.65 -15.09
CA GLY A 91 14.78 17.99 -16.35
C GLY A 91 16.20 18.27 -16.85
N GLY A 92 16.99 19.11 -16.18
CA GLY A 92 18.40 19.34 -16.49
C GLY A 92 19.38 18.46 -15.71
N ASP A 93 20.69 18.70 -15.90
CA ASP A 93 21.76 17.98 -15.18
C ASP A 93 21.81 18.35 -13.68
N LYS A 94 21.38 19.57 -13.37
CA LYS A 94 21.13 20.11 -12.03
C LYS A 94 19.75 20.77 -12.03
N PRO A 95 19.05 20.84 -10.88
CA PRO A 95 17.79 21.55 -10.82
C PRO A 95 17.95 23.02 -11.17
N ALA A 96 16.94 23.62 -11.80
CA ALA A 96 16.83 25.06 -11.99
C ALA A 96 15.95 25.63 -10.87
N ASP A 97 16.42 26.68 -10.21
CA ASP A 97 15.75 27.31 -9.08
C ASP A 97 14.99 28.58 -9.49
N ILE A 98 15.06 28.99 -10.75
CA ILE A 98 14.32 30.13 -11.32
C ILE A 98 13.53 29.64 -12.54
N VAL A 99 12.20 29.78 -12.50
CA VAL A 99 11.31 29.47 -13.63
C VAL A 99 11.10 30.73 -14.46
N PRO A 100 11.25 30.69 -15.80
CA PRO A 100 11.22 31.88 -16.64
C PRO A 100 9.81 32.49 -16.75
N PRO A 101 9.70 33.79 -17.11
CA PRO A 101 8.41 34.49 -17.21
C PRO A 101 7.40 33.85 -18.14
N SER A 102 7.87 33.21 -19.21
CA SER A 102 7.03 32.51 -20.20
C SER A 102 6.19 31.38 -19.61
N ILE A 103 6.58 30.87 -18.44
CA ILE A 103 5.84 29.85 -17.69
C ILE A 103 5.32 30.43 -16.37
N SER A 104 6.14 31.17 -15.63
CA SER A 104 5.79 31.69 -14.31
C SER A 104 4.53 32.55 -14.32
N ILE A 105 4.41 33.50 -15.25
CA ILE A 105 3.28 34.44 -15.31
C ILE A 105 1.96 33.69 -15.56
N PRO A 106 1.80 32.94 -16.67
CA PRO A 106 0.56 32.23 -16.93
C PRO A 106 0.29 31.12 -15.90
N PHE A 107 1.33 30.47 -15.36
CA PHE A 107 1.12 29.43 -14.36
C PHE A 107 0.56 30.01 -13.07
N MET A 108 1.10 31.13 -12.58
CA MET A 108 0.59 31.81 -11.39
C MET A 108 -0.86 32.31 -11.58
N GLU A 109 -1.21 32.75 -12.79
CA GLU A 109 -2.58 33.14 -13.16
C GLU A 109 -3.54 31.94 -13.10
N THR A 110 -3.20 30.83 -13.76
CA THR A 110 -4.00 29.58 -13.68
C THR A 110 -4.12 29.05 -12.26
N CYS A 111 -3.05 29.12 -11.47
CA CYS A 111 -3.02 28.74 -10.06
C CYS A 111 -4.01 29.56 -9.24
N ARG A 112 -3.99 30.89 -9.40
CA ARG A 112 -4.96 31.75 -8.71
C ARG A 112 -6.40 31.50 -9.16
N HIS A 113 -6.62 31.29 -10.46
CA HIS A 113 -7.96 30.99 -11.00
C HIS A 113 -8.55 29.71 -10.39
N LEU A 114 -7.73 28.66 -10.26
CA LEU A 114 -8.14 27.34 -9.74
C LEU A 114 -7.95 27.21 -8.21
N GLU A 115 -7.49 28.27 -7.54
CA GLU A 115 -7.14 28.31 -6.12
C GLU A 115 -6.10 27.24 -5.71
N LEU A 116 -5.13 26.98 -6.58
CA LEU A 116 -4.04 26.00 -6.40
C LEU A 116 -2.67 26.69 -6.25
N PRO A 117 -1.68 26.03 -5.64
CA PRO A 117 -0.31 26.52 -5.60
C PRO A 117 0.44 26.22 -6.92
N PRO A 118 1.49 26.98 -7.28
CA PRO A 118 2.28 26.79 -8.49
C PRO A 118 3.22 25.58 -8.38
N VAL A 119 2.62 24.39 -8.41
CA VAL A 119 3.30 23.09 -8.39
C VAL A 119 2.40 22.08 -9.11
N ALA A 120 2.96 21.05 -9.75
CA ALA A 120 2.18 19.97 -10.33
C ALA A 120 1.54 19.11 -9.22
N THR A 121 0.35 19.51 -8.76
CA THR A 121 -0.45 18.79 -7.76
C THR A 121 -1.09 17.54 -8.33
N PHE A 122 -1.64 16.70 -7.46
CA PHE A 122 -2.46 15.54 -7.83
C PHE A 122 -3.58 15.89 -8.83
N ALA A 123 -4.19 17.07 -8.72
CA ALA A 123 -5.20 17.51 -9.68
C ALA A 123 -4.64 17.61 -11.12
N GLY A 124 -3.47 18.22 -11.28
CA GLY A 124 -2.85 18.42 -12.59
C GLY A 124 -2.24 17.16 -13.20
N VAL A 125 -1.69 16.25 -12.38
CA VAL A 125 -1.03 15.02 -12.88
C VAL A 125 -1.96 13.80 -12.93
N CYS A 126 -3.10 13.83 -12.22
CA CYS A 126 -4.09 12.76 -12.22
C CYS A 126 -5.48 13.25 -12.66
N LEU A 127 -6.16 14.09 -11.86
CA LEU A 127 -7.60 14.37 -12.06
C LEU A 127 -7.94 14.94 -13.45
N TRP A 128 -7.02 15.70 -14.03
CA TRP A 128 -7.17 16.36 -15.33
C TRP A 128 -6.22 15.81 -16.41
N ASN A 129 -5.59 14.65 -16.15
CA ASN A 129 -4.59 14.03 -17.03
C ASN A 129 -5.00 12.64 -17.51
N TRP A 130 -6.23 12.49 -17.98
CA TRP A 130 -6.75 11.22 -18.48
C TRP A 130 -7.81 11.43 -19.55
N ARG A 131 -7.95 10.41 -20.40
CA ARG A 131 -9.03 10.27 -21.38
C ARG A 131 -9.40 8.81 -21.54
N PRO A 132 -10.62 8.50 -21.99
CA PRO A 132 -10.92 7.16 -22.46
C PRO A 132 -10.10 6.82 -23.72
N MET A 133 -9.81 5.54 -23.92
CA MET A 133 -9.28 5.05 -25.20
C MET A 133 -10.38 4.90 -26.25
N PHE A 134 -11.55 4.43 -25.81
CA PHE A 134 -12.75 4.24 -26.61
C PHE A 134 -13.95 4.91 -25.94
N ASP A 135 -14.67 5.72 -26.72
CA ASP A 135 -15.90 6.36 -26.27
C ASP A 135 -17.00 5.31 -26.03
N GLY A 136 -17.79 5.48 -24.97
CA GLY A 136 -18.91 4.61 -24.63
C GLY A 136 -18.56 3.38 -23.78
N GLU A 137 -17.27 3.11 -23.56
CA GLU A 137 -16.81 2.12 -22.60
C GLU A 137 -16.63 2.72 -21.19
N PRO A 138 -16.74 1.92 -20.10
CA PRO A 138 -16.58 2.43 -18.75
C PRO A 138 -15.21 3.08 -18.53
N ALA A 139 -15.19 4.25 -17.89
CA ALA A 139 -13.97 4.99 -17.53
C ALA A 139 -13.56 4.81 -16.05
N ASP A 140 -14.18 3.86 -15.36
CA ASP A 140 -13.92 3.48 -13.96
C ASP A 140 -13.09 2.18 -13.84
N THR A 141 -12.44 1.78 -14.94
CA THR A 141 -11.50 0.66 -15.05
C THR A 141 -10.23 1.10 -15.78
N LEU A 142 -9.12 0.41 -15.54
CA LEU A 142 -7.85 0.72 -16.22
C LEU A 142 -7.83 0.32 -17.70
N ASP A 143 -8.75 -0.56 -18.10
CA ASP A 143 -8.72 -1.21 -19.42
C ASP A 143 -9.07 -0.24 -20.56
N ASN A 144 -9.73 0.88 -20.23
CA ASN A 144 -10.13 1.91 -21.18
C ASN A 144 -9.55 3.30 -20.87
N LEU A 145 -8.45 3.40 -20.10
CA LEU A 145 -7.87 4.70 -19.75
C LEU A 145 -6.51 4.96 -20.43
N ALA A 146 -6.27 6.21 -20.82
CA ALA A 146 -4.99 6.70 -21.31
C ALA A 146 -4.66 8.07 -20.70
N THR A 147 -3.38 8.37 -20.51
CA THR A 147 -2.91 9.68 -20.05
C THR A 147 -2.80 10.67 -21.22
N HIS A 148 -2.95 11.97 -20.95
CA HIS A 148 -2.61 12.99 -21.94
C HIS A 148 -1.11 13.30 -21.93
N MET A 149 -0.49 13.35 -20.74
CA MET A 149 0.87 13.82 -20.54
C MET A 149 1.65 12.93 -19.57
N THR A 150 2.94 12.76 -19.88
CA THR A 150 3.95 12.11 -19.03
C THR A 150 5.29 12.85 -19.17
N PHE A 151 6.10 12.86 -18.12
CA PHE A 151 7.47 13.37 -18.14
C PHE A 151 8.41 12.45 -18.93
N THR A 152 8.22 11.15 -18.75
CA THR A 152 9.16 10.11 -19.16
C THR A 152 8.71 9.34 -20.40
N GLY A 153 7.43 9.43 -20.79
CA GLY A 153 6.83 8.63 -21.84
C GLY A 153 6.75 7.13 -21.54
N SER A 154 7.05 6.70 -20.31
CA SER A 154 7.01 5.29 -19.95
C SER A 154 5.60 4.82 -19.61
N MET A 155 5.35 3.53 -19.85
CA MET A 155 4.11 2.88 -19.41
C MET A 155 3.98 2.96 -17.88
N ASP A 156 5.08 2.84 -17.15
CA ASP A 156 5.10 2.92 -15.68
C ASP A 156 4.53 4.24 -15.15
N GLU A 157 4.83 5.34 -15.83
CA GLU A 157 4.32 6.66 -15.44
C GLU A 157 2.84 6.79 -15.73
N SER A 158 2.41 6.38 -16.93
CA SER A 158 0.99 6.35 -17.26
C SER A 158 0.21 5.49 -16.29
N TRP A 159 0.70 4.28 -16.00
CA TRP A 159 0.07 3.35 -15.08
C TRP A 159 -0.04 3.92 -13.66
N PHE A 160 1.01 4.61 -13.18
CA PHE A 160 1.01 5.27 -11.88
C PHE A 160 -0.12 6.32 -11.75
N TYR A 161 -0.33 7.15 -12.77
CA TYR A 161 -1.42 8.13 -12.77
C TYR A 161 -2.78 7.45 -12.94
N LEU A 162 -2.90 6.51 -13.88
CA LEU A 162 -4.19 5.90 -14.24
C LEU A 162 -4.75 5.01 -13.13
N VAL A 163 -3.91 4.33 -12.33
CA VAL A 163 -4.37 3.61 -11.12
C VAL A 163 -5.05 4.59 -10.16
N SER A 164 -4.49 5.78 -10.01
CA SER A 164 -5.10 6.82 -9.17
C SER A 164 -6.41 7.34 -9.76
N VAL A 165 -6.48 7.54 -11.08
CA VAL A 165 -7.71 7.96 -11.78
C VAL A 165 -8.82 6.90 -11.63
N ALA A 166 -8.50 5.62 -11.82
CA ALA A 166 -9.46 4.53 -11.65
C ALA A 166 -10.00 4.46 -10.21
N ILE A 167 -9.16 4.69 -9.21
CA ILE A 167 -9.58 4.80 -7.80
C ILE A 167 -10.56 5.96 -7.59
N GLU A 168 -10.26 7.15 -8.12
CA GLU A 168 -11.13 8.33 -8.00
C GLU A 168 -12.48 8.10 -8.69
N ALA A 169 -12.48 7.53 -9.90
CA ALA A 169 -13.70 7.18 -10.64
C ALA A 169 -14.54 6.15 -9.87
N ARG A 170 -13.90 5.08 -9.36
CA ARG A 170 -14.56 4.04 -8.56
C ARG A 170 -15.15 4.57 -7.26
N ALA A 171 -14.50 5.57 -6.66
CA ALA A 171 -14.96 6.23 -5.45
C ALA A 171 -16.10 7.24 -5.69
N GLY A 172 -16.28 7.73 -6.91
CA GLY A 172 -17.23 8.79 -7.23
C GLY A 172 -18.65 8.57 -6.68
N PRO A 173 -19.28 7.40 -6.90
CA PRO A 173 -20.63 7.13 -6.40
C PRO A 173 -20.73 7.01 -4.87
N VAL A 174 -19.60 6.85 -4.15
CA VAL A 174 -19.57 6.82 -2.68
C VAL A 174 -19.96 8.18 -2.09
N ILE A 175 -19.62 9.28 -2.77
CA ILE A 175 -19.86 10.64 -2.27
C ILE A 175 -21.35 10.91 -2.04
N PRO A 176 -22.24 10.81 -3.06
CA PRO A 176 -23.67 10.99 -2.84
C PRO A 176 -24.27 9.92 -1.91
N MET A 177 -23.76 8.68 -1.95
CA MET A 177 -24.21 7.60 -1.06
C MET A 177 -24.01 7.95 0.41
N MET A 178 -22.84 8.49 0.77
CA MET A 178 -22.54 8.84 2.17
C MET A 178 -23.21 10.16 2.59
N ILE A 179 -23.52 11.07 1.66
CA ILE A 179 -24.40 12.20 1.94
C ILE A 179 -25.82 11.72 2.28
N GLU A 180 -26.34 10.71 1.56
CA GLU A 180 -27.62 10.09 1.91
C GLU A 180 -27.56 9.36 3.26
N ALA A 181 -26.45 8.68 3.57
CA ALA A 181 -26.26 8.08 4.89
C ALA A 181 -26.34 9.14 6.01
N ILE A 182 -25.72 10.31 5.84
CA ILE A 182 -25.80 11.42 6.78
C ILE A 182 -27.25 11.93 6.89
N ALA A 183 -27.96 12.05 5.76
CA ALA A 183 -29.36 12.44 5.72
C ALA A 183 -30.26 11.44 6.46
N ALA A 184 -30.08 10.14 6.22
CA ALA A 184 -30.81 9.05 6.86
C ALA A 184 -30.55 9.02 8.38
N ALA A 185 -29.31 9.22 8.81
CA ALA A 185 -28.96 9.35 10.22
C ALA A 185 -29.72 10.50 10.90
N ARG A 186 -29.88 11.65 10.23
CA ARG A 186 -30.69 12.78 10.75
C ARG A 186 -32.18 12.44 10.91
N ARG A 187 -32.69 11.50 10.11
CA ARG A 187 -34.08 11.03 10.16
C ARG A 187 -34.28 9.82 11.09
N GLY A 188 -33.21 9.26 11.66
CA GLY A 188 -33.28 8.04 12.47
C GLY A 188 -33.48 6.76 11.65
N ASP A 189 -33.18 6.78 10.35
CA ASP A 189 -33.35 5.64 9.46
C ASP A 189 -32.10 4.74 9.47
N SER A 190 -32.03 3.85 10.48
CA SER A 190 -30.89 2.94 10.64
C SER A 190 -30.69 2.03 9.42
N ASN A 191 -31.77 1.54 8.82
CA ASN A 191 -31.70 0.59 7.71
C ASN A 191 -30.96 1.17 6.49
N THR A 192 -31.29 2.41 6.13
CA THR A 192 -30.61 3.11 5.03
C THR A 192 -29.14 3.35 5.37
N VAL A 193 -28.82 3.75 6.61
CA VAL A 193 -27.43 3.93 7.05
C VAL A 193 -26.64 2.62 6.96
N VAL A 194 -27.20 1.49 7.43
CA VAL A 194 -26.57 0.17 7.33
C VAL A 194 -26.32 -0.22 5.87
N HIS A 195 -27.28 0.02 4.99
CA HIS A 195 -27.14 -0.29 3.56
C HIS A 195 -26.01 0.52 2.93
N CYS A 196 -25.99 1.84 3.14
CA CYS A 196 -24.92 2.70 2.65
C CYS A 196 -23.55 2.29 3.18
N LEU A 197 -23.42 1.97 4.47
CA LEU A 197 -22.15 1.54 5.08
C LEU A 197 -21.66 0.20 4.51
N ARG A 198 -22.54 -0.77 4.30
CA ARG A 198 -22.17 -2.05 3.67
C ARG A 198 -21.64 -1.82 2.26
N SER A 199 -22.36 -1.06 1.44
CA SER A 199 -21.92 -0.73 0.09
C SER A 199 -20.62 0.09 0.10
N PHE A 200 -20.43 0.97 1.07
CA PHE A 200 -19.17 1.72 1.21
C PHE A 200 -17.99 0.79 1.56
N ALA A 201 -18.17 -0.17 2.47
CA ALA A 201 -17.14 -1.17 2.76
C ALA A 201 -16.75 -1.99 1.52
N GLU A 202 -17.72 -2.40 0.70
CA GLU A 202 -17.46 -3.07 -0.58
C GLU A 202 -16.69 -2.18 -1.55
N ARG A 203 -17.07 -0.89 -1.67
CA ARG A 203 -16.34 0.06 -2.53
C ARG A 203 -14.89 0.28 -2.06
N LEU A 204 -14.65 0.33 -0.75
CA LEU A 204 -13.30 0.44 -0.19
C LEU A 204 -12.43 -0.77 -0.53
N ASP A 205 -13.01 -1.98 -0.54
CA ASP A 205 -12.26 -3.17 -0.93
C ASP A 205 -11.90 -3.17 -2.43
N GLU A 206 -12.83 -2.79 -3.30
CA GLU A 206 -12.57 -2.64 -4.74
C GLU A 206 -11.49 -1.58 -5.02
N ILE A 207 -11.51 -0.45 -4.30
CA ILE A 207 -10.45 0.56 -4.35
C ILE A 207 -9.11 -0.04 -3.92
N GLY A 208 -9.12 -0.88 -2.88
CA GLY A 208 -7.94 -1.63 -2.43
C GLY A 208 -7.39 -2.57 -3.50
N ALA A 209 -8.25 -3.24 -4.26
CA ALA A 209 -7.85 -4.10 -5.37
C ALA A 209 -7.26 -3.28 -6.53
N LEU A 210 -7.85 -2.13 -6.87
CA LEU A 210 -7.30 -1.21 -7.88
C LEU A 210 -5.89 -0.72 -7.50
N LEU A 211 -5.64 -0.43 -6.22
CA LEU A 211 -4.31 -0.01 -5.75
C LEU A 211 -3.24 -1.09 -5.99
N GLU A 212 -3.58 -2.37 -5.80
CA GLU A 212 -2.67 -3.49 -6.02
C GLU A 212 -2.29 -3.67 -7.50
N ARG A 213 -3.15 -3.23 -8.43
CA ARG A 213 -2.83 -3.21 -9.86
C ARG A 213 -1.61 -2.34 -10.19
N MET A 214 -1.15 -1.48 -9.28
CA MET A 214 0.13 -0.77 -9.44
C MET A 214 1.28 -1.73 -9.78
N TYR A 215 1.29 -2.94 -9.23
CA TYR A 215 2.35 -3.93 -9.47
C TYR A 215 2.35 -4.51 -10.90
N GLU A 216 1.24 -4.37 -11.65
CA GLU A 216 1.10 -4.95 -13.00
C GLU A 216 1.99 -4.25 -14.03
N SER A 217 2.12 -2.93 -13.96
CA SER A 217 2.73 -2.15 -15.05
C SER A 217 3.46 -0.89 -14.57
N CYS A 218 3.79 -0.80 -13.28
CA CYS A 218 4.68 0.24 -12.75
C CYS A 218 5.87 -0.42 -12.04
N ASP A 219 7.05 -0.44 -12.67
CA ASP A 219 8.25 -0.99 -12.07
C ASP A 219 8.79 -0.09 -10.93
N PRO A 220 9.09 -0.66 -9.74
CA PRO A 220 9.62 0.10 -8.63
C PRO A 220 10.93 0.87 -8.91
N HIS A 221 11.82 0.32 -9.72
CA HIS A 221 13.08 1.00 -10.08
C HIS A 221 12.82 2.17 -11.04
N VAL A 222 11.97 1.99 -12.05
CA VAL A 222 11.54 3.07 -12.96
C VAL A 222 10.86 4.17 -12.18
N PHE A 223 9.90 3.84 -11.32
CA PHE A 223 9.22 4.82 -10.47
C PHE A 223 10.22 5.63 -9.63
N TYR A 224 11.09 4.96 -8.87
CA TYR A 224 11.99 5.62 -7.93
C TYR A 224 13.02 6.53 -8.62
N HIS A 225 13.61 6.07 -9.74
CA HIS A 225 14.73 6.78 -10.38
C HIS A 225 14.32 7.69 -11.54
N ARG A 226 13.19 7.44 -12.20
CA ARG A 226 12.79 8.15 -13.42
C ARG A 226 11.56 9.03 -13.22
N ILE A 227 10.56 8.56 -12.49
CA ILE A 227 9.27 9.26 -12.34
C ILE A 227 9.28 10.18 -11.11
N ARG A 228 9.56 9.61 -9.94
CA ARG A 228 9.54 10.31 -8.64
C ARG A 228 10.33 11.64 -8.62
N PRO A 229 11.50 11.77 -9.29
CA PRO A 229 12.21 13.05 -9.34
C PRO A 229 11.38 14.19 -9.96
N PHE A 230 10.55 13.92 -10.96
CA PHE A 230 9.71 14.94 -11.59
C PHE A 230 8.47 15.28 -10.73
N LEU A 231 8.00 14.36 -9.89
CA LEU A 231 6.89 14.60 -8.96
C LEU A 231 7.29 15.37 -7.70
N ALA A 232 8.57 15.60 -7.50
CA ALA A 232 9.08 16.36 -6.36
C ALA A 232 8.72 17.85 -6.47
N GLY A 233 8.25 18.44 -5.38
CA GLY A 233 8.13 19.89 -5.23
C GLY A 233 9.46 20.50 -4.79
N SER A 234 9.46 21.76 -4.38
CA SER A 234 10.65 22.51 -3.97
C SER A 234 10.88 22.55 -2.45
N LYS A 235 9.90 22.12 -1.64
CA LYS A 235 9.98 22.12 -0.18
C LYS A 235 10.91 21.03 0.34
N ASN A 236 11.81 21.39 1.26
CA ASN A 236 12.82 20.50 1.85
C ASN A 236 13.79 19.87 0.84
N MET A 237 14.16 20.59 -0.22
CA MET A 237 15.00 20.09 -1.33
C MET A 237 16.43 20.62 -1.35
N ALA A 238 16.96 21.08 -0.21
CA ALA A 238 18.34 21.57 -0.11
C ALA A 238 19.37 20.55 -0.61
N ASP A 239 19.28 19.31 -0.16
CA ASP A 239 20.16 18.21 -0.58
C ASP A 239 20.01 17.86 -2.07
N ALA A 240 18.88 18.20 -2.67
CA ALA A 240 18.61 17.98 -4.09
C ALA A 240 19.08 19.15 -4.98
N GLY A 241 19.58 20.25 -4.39
CA GLY A 241 20.08 21.43 -5.11
C GLY A 241 19.12 22.63 -5.10
N LEU A 242 18.04 22.60 -4.31
CA LEU A 242 17.09 23.71 -4.14
C LEU A 242 16.99 24.13 -2.67
N PRO A 243 18.03 24.77 -2.09
CA PRO A 243 18.06 25.15 -0.68
C PRO A 243 16.95 26.13 -0.28
N ASN A 244 16.62 27.07 -1.17
CA ASN A 244 15.61 28.10 -0.93
C ASN A 244 14.25 27.76 -1.57
N GLY A 245 14.17 26.64 -2.31
CA GLY A 245 13.03 26.33 -3.16
C GLY A 245 13.20 26.89 -4.57
N VAL A 246 12.13 27.45 -5.15
CA VAL A 246 12.08 27.95 -6.53
C VAL A 246 11.54 29.39 -6.55
N MET A 247 12.06 30.24 -7.42
CA MET A 247 11.52 31.56 -7.74
C MET A 247 10.75 31.50 -9.06
N PHE A 248 9.48 31.92 -9.05
CA PHE A 248 8.68 32.12 -10.26
C PHE A 248 8.88 33.55 -10.76
N ASN A 249 9.74 33.73 -11.77
CA ASN A 249 10.11 35.06 -12.26
C ASN A 249 8.97 35.70 -13.07
N ASP A 250 8.52 36.88 -12.69
CA ASP A 250 7.52 37.69 -13.41
C ASP A 250 8.15 38.69 -14.41
N GLY A 251 9.46 38.61 -14.62
CA GLY A 251 10.24 39.53 -15.45
C GLY A 251 11.01 40.58 -14.65
N THR A 252 10.71 40.76 -13.36
CA THR A 252 11.43 41.70 -12.49
C THR A 252 12.67 41.08 -11.85
N GLY A 253 12.69 39.75 -11.69
CA GLY A 253 13.73 39.04 -10.94
C GLY A 253 13.72 39.29 -9.43
N GLN A 254 12.64 39.89 -8.89
CA GLN A 254 12.53 40.26 -7.47
C GLN A 254 11.53 39.40 -6.68
N GLN A 255 10.89 38.43 -7.33
CA GLN A 255 9.94 37.54 -6.69
C GLN A 255 10.62 36.70 -5.59
N PRO A 256 9.94 36.42 -4.47
CA PRO A 256 10.52 35.62 -3.41
C PRO A 256 10.67 34.16 -3.86
N TYR A 257 11.69 33.50 -3.30
CA TYR A 257 11.78 32.03 -3.38
C TYR A 257 10.66 31.40 -2.55
N VAL A 258 10.03 30.36 -3.11
CA VAL A 258 8.91 29.64 -2.51
C VAL A 258 9.14 28.14 -2.45
N GLN A 259 8.57 27.51 -1.42
CA GLN A 259 8.73 26.10 -1.12
C GLN A 259 7.38 25.39 -1.09
N PHE A 260 7.09 24.62 -2.13
CA PHE A 260 5.86 23.82 -2.25
C PHE A 260 6.14 22.33 -2.14
N SER A 261 5.23 21.60 -1.50
CA SER A 261 5.23 20.14 -1.50
C SER A 261 4.88 19.62 -2.91
N GLY A 262 5.54 18.55 -3.34
CA GLY A 262 5.24 17.93 -4.63
C GLY A 262 3.92 17.16 -4.63
N GLY A 263 3.55 16.63 -5.79
CA GLY A 263 2.38 15.78 -5.94
C GLY A 263 2.42 14.57 -5.01
N SER A 264 1.32 14.31 -4.31
CA SER A 264 1.16 13.13 -3.45
C SER A 264 -0.30 12.72 -3.31
N ASN A 265 -0.55 11.44 -3.02
CA ASN A 265 -1.91 10.92 -2.83
C ASN A 265 -2.65 11.55 -1.64
N ALA A 266 -1.94 12.21 -0.71
CA ALA A 266 -2.56 12.96 0.38
C ALA A 266 -3.34 14.21 -0.12
N GLN A 267 -3.12 14.61 -1.38
CA GLN A 267 -3.87 15.66 -2.08
C GLN A 267 -5.13 15.12 -2.78
N SER A 268 -5.42 13.82 -2.69
CA SER A 268 -6.72 13.26 -3.09
C SER A 268 -7.79 13.66 -2.08
N SER A 269 -8.81 14.35 -2.55
CA SER A 269 -9.97 14.72 -1.75
C SER A 269 -10.80 13.50 -1.35
N THR A 270 -10.83 12.45 -2.19
CA THR A 270 -11.50 11.17 -1.91
C THR A 270 -11.00 10.52 -0.63
N ILE A 271 -9.68 10.44 -0.44
CA ILE A 271 -9.11 9.81 0.75
C ILE A 271 -9.50 10.56 2.03
N GLN A 272 -9.46 11.90 2.00
CA GLN A 272 -9.89 12.70 3.15
C GLN A 272 -11.40 12.65 3.38
N PHE A 273 -12.20 12.54 2.31
CA PHE A 273 -13.64 12.36 2.43
C PHE A 273 -13.99 11.08 3.20
N PHE A 274 -13.30 9.96 2.93
CA PHE A 274 -13.51 8.70 3.66
C PHE A 274 -13.24 8.86 5.16
N ASP A 275 -12.19 9.59 5.52
CA ASP A 275 -11.85 9.87 6.92
C ASP A 275 -12.94 10.70 7.59
N ILE A 276 -13.40 11.77 6.93
CA ILE A 276 -14.42 12.68 7.46
C ILE A 276 -15.73 11.95 7.71
N VAL A 277 -16.23 11.16 6.75
CA VAL A 277 -17.54 10.49 6.91
C VAL A 277 -17.51 9.36 7.95
N LEU A 278 -16.34 8.77 8.20
CA LEU A 278 -16.13 7.76 9.23
C LEU A 278 -15.68 8.35 10.59
N GLY A 279 -15.51 9.68 10.69
CA GLY A 279 -15.06 10.32 11.92
C GLY A 279 -13.63 9.92 12.34
N VAL A 280 -12.74 9.72 11.37
CA VAL A 280 -11.30 9.47 11.59
C VAL A 280 -10.59 10.82 11.70
N GLU A 281 -9.88 11.03 12.81
CA GLU A 281 -9.13 12.26 13.06
C GLU A 281 -7.63 12.04 12.93
N HIS A 282 -6.98 12.91 12.15
CA HIS A 282 -5.54 12.87 11.89
C HIS A 282 -4.80 13.95 12.65
N ARG A 283 -3.84 13.52 13.49
CA ARG A 283 -3.01 14.41 14.31
C ARG A 283 -1.64 14.65 13.67
N PRO A 284 -0.89 15.69 14.10
CA PRO A 284 0.50 15.86 13.71
C PRO A 284 1.34 14.60 13.96
N THR A 285 2.33 14.37 13.10
CA THR A 285 3.10 13.13 13.13
C THR A 285 3.97 13.05 14.39
N GLY A 286 3.81 11.97 15.16
CA GLY A 286 4.54 11.74 16.41
C GLY A 286 3.77 12.14 17.68
N GLU A 287 2.62 12.78 17.55
CA GLU A 287 1.72 13.04 18.67
C GLU A 287 0.88 11.79 18.99
N LYS A 288 0.74 11.47 20.28
CA LYS A 288 -0.14 10.40 20.77
C LYS A 288 -1.43 11.01 21.30
N GLN A 289 -2.50 10.23 21.31
CA GLN A 289 -3.75 10.60 21.96
C GLN A 289 -3.47 10.87 23.46
N THR A 290 -3.54 12.13 23.88
CA THR A 290 -3.47 12.50 25.30
C THR A 290 -4.88 12.47 25.87
N ASN A 291 -5.09 11.70 26.95
CA ASN A 291 -6.34 11.62 27.72
C ASN A 291 -6.71 12.92 28.47
N ILE A 292 -6.33 14.11 27.98
CA ILE A 292 -6.55 15.36 28.71
C ILE A 292 -7.72 16.12 28.10
N GLU A 293 -8.86 16.01 28.78
CA GLU A 293 -9.98 16.93 28.73
C GLU A 293 -9.53 18.35 29.13
N ASN A 294 -8.98 19.13 28.20
CA ASN A 294 -8.85 20.57 28.35
C ASN A 294 -9.02 21.24 26.97
N PRO A 295 -10.26 21.62 26.60
CA PRO A 295 -10.56 22.18 25.27
C PRO A 295 -10.04 23.61 25.03
N ALA A 296 -9.31 24.19 25.99
CA ALA A 296 -9.11 25.64 26.07
C ALA A 296 -7.69 26.14 25.73
N SER A 297 -6.74 25.27 25.32
CA SER A 297 -5.34 25.71 25.10
C SER A 297 -4.64 25.22 23.82
N SER A 298 -5.30 24.52 22.91
CA SER A 298 -4.71 24.20 21.60
C SER A 298 -5.42 24.95 20.49
N GLY A 299 -4.76 25.99 19.94
CA GLY A 299 -5.04 26.39 18.55
C GLY A 299 -4.85 25.17 17.63
N PRO A 300 -5.46 25.14 16.43
CA PRO A 300 -5.40 23.96 15.57
C PRO A 300 -3.94 23.68 15.18
N SER A 301 -3.36 22.63 15.76
CA SER A 301 -2.11 22.06 15.26
C SER A 301 -2.45 21.29 13.99
N HIS A 302 -2.42 21.99 12.84
CA HIS A 302 -2.77 21.38 11.56
C HIS A 302 -1.75 20.29 11.21
N GLY A 303 -2.25 19.06 11.05
CA GLY A 303 -1.46 17.94 10.56
C GLY A 303 -1.17 18.05 9.06
N PHE A 304 -0.24 17.23 8.59
CA PHE A 304 0.15 17.21 7.17
C PHE A 304 -1.04 16.94 6.22
N ILE A 305 -2.01 16.12 6.62
CA ILE A 305 -3.21 15.84 5.81
C ILE A 305 -4.03 17.12 5.60
N GLN A 306 -4.23 17.91 6.64
CA GLN A 306 -4.95 19.18 6.55
C GLN A 306 -4.18 20.20 5.68
N ASP A 307 -2.85 20.26 5.80
CA ASP A 307 -2.01 21.10 4.94
C ASP A 307 -2.19 20.76 3.45
N MET A 308 -2.39 19.48 3.11
CA MET A 308 -2.60 19.04 1.72
C MET A 308 -3.92 19.51 1.11
N ARG A 309 -4.88 20.00 1.90
CA ARG A 309 -6.07 20.66 1.35
C ARG A 309 -5.74 21.95 0.60
N ASN A 310 -4.63 22.62 0.94
CA ASN A 310 -4.13 23.77 0.19
C ASN A 310 -3.55 23.40 -1.18
N TYR A 311 -3.51 22.10 -1.53
CA TYR A 311 -3.07 21.56 -2.81
C TYR A 311 -4.21 20.86 -3.57
N MET A 312 -5.45 20.99 -3.07
CA MET A 312 -6.68 20.55 -3.72
C MET A 312 -7.34 21.74 -4.42
N PRO A 313 -8.10 21.55 -5.52
CA PRO A 313 -8.89 22.62 -6.11
C PRO A 313 -9.77 23.30 -5.06
N GLY A 314 -9.87 24.63 -5.11
CA GLY A 314 -10.61 25.42 -4.11
C GLY A 314 -12.01 24.89 -3.77
N PRO A 315 -12.85 24.58 -4.78
CA PRO A 315 -14.15 23.96 -4.55
C PRO A 315 -14.08 22.62 -3.79
N HIS A 316 -13.10 21.77 -4.08
CA HIS A 316 -12.94 20.47 -3.41
C HIS A 316 -12.54 20.63 -1.94
N ARG A 317 -11.64 21.58 -1.62
CA ARG A 317 -11.29 21.91 -0.23
C ARG A 317 -12.52 22.37 0.55
N ARG A 318 -13.31 23.30 -0.02
CA ARG A 318 -14.54 23.80 0.61
C ARG A 318 -15.59 22.70 0.82
N PHE A 319 -15.64 21.70 -0.07
CA PHE A 319 -16.51 20.54 0.12
C PHE A 319 -16.11 19.75 1.35
N LEU A 320 -14.82 19.45 1.54
CA LEU A 320 -14.34 18.73 2.72
C LEU A 320 -14.66 19.49 4.01
N GLU A 321 -14.45 20.81 4.02
CA GLU A 321 -14.80 21.68 5.16
C GLU A 321 -16.31 21.65 5.46
N HIS A 322 -17.17 21.65 4.42
CA HIS A 322 -18.61 21.51 4.60
C HIS A 322 -18.96 20.11 5.15
N MET A 323 -18.36 19.05 4.61
CA MET A 323 -18.58 17.68 5.07
C MET A 323 -18.22 17.51 6.55
N GLU A 324 -17.12 18.11 7.03
CA GLU A 324 -16.74 18.11 8.45
C GLU A 324 -17.83 18.72 9.34
N SER A 325 -18.53 19.75 8.88
CA SER A 325 -19.59 20.39 9.65
C SER A 325 -20.89 19.59 9.73
N ILE A 326 -21.06 18.56 8.89
CA ILE A 326 -22.32 17.79 8.79
C ILE A 326 -22.16 16.30 9.07
N ALA A 327 -20.94 15.76 9.04
CA ALA A 327 -20.66 14.36 9.32
C ALA A 327 -21.18 13.98 10.71
N ASN A 328 -21.96 12.91 10.78
CA ASN A 328 -22.65 12.49 12.00
C ASN A 328 -22.77 10.96 12.15
N ILE A 329 -22.14 10.19 11.25
CA ILE A 329 -22.32 8.74 11.17
C ILE A 329 -21.79 8.07 12.44
N ARG A 330 -20.59 8.46 12.90
CA ARG A 330 -19.99 7.89 14.11
C ARG A 330 -20.83 8.17 15.35
N GLU A 331 -21.33 9.39 15.50
CA GLU A 331 -22.20 9.82 16.60
C GLU A 331 -23.51 9.02 16.56
N TYR A 332 -24.10 8.88 15.38
CA TYR A 332 -25.33 8.12 15.17
C TYR A 332 -25.16 6.63 15.51
N VAL A 333 -24.10 5.97 15.03
CA VAL A 333 -23.78 4.57 15.34
C VAL A 333 -23.52 4.41 16.84
N THR A 334 -22.82 5.38 17.46
CA THR A 334 -22.54 5.39 18.91
C THR A 334 -23.81 5.49 19.74
N ALA A 335 -24.76 6.33 19.34
CA ALA A 335 -26.05 6.46 20.01
C ALA A 335 -26.90 5.18 19.87
N ASN A 336 -26.71 4.43 18.79
CA ASN A 336 -27.51 3.24 18.43
C ASN A 336 -26.73 1.93 18.56
N ARG A 337 -25.77 1.83 19.49
CA ARG A 337 -24.89 0.64 19.68
C ARG A 337 -25.59 -0.71 19.86
N LYS A 338 -26.88 -0.72 20.20
CA LYS A 338 -27.68 -1.95 20.33
C LYS A 338 -28.06 -2.53 18.96
N ASP A 339 -28.08 -1.71 17.91
CA ASP A 339 -28.22 -2.16 16.53
C ASP A 339 -26.89 -2.74 16.05
N ARG A 340 -26.78 -4.08 16.16
CA ARG A 340 -25.58 -4.81 15.79
C ARG A 340 -25.26 -4.71 14.30
N ALA A 341 -26.28 -4.65 13.43
CA ALA A 341 -26.05 -4.53 12.00
C ALA A 341 -25.40 -3.18 11.66
N LEU A 342 -25.86 -2.11 12.31
CA LEU A 342 -25.31 -0.77 12.16
C LEU A 342 -23.86 -0.68 12.66
N THR A 343 -23.58 -1.18 13.87
CA THR A 343 -22.21 -1.15 14.44
C THR A 343 -21.24 -1.97 13.58
N THR A 344 -21.67 -3.16 13.17
CA THR A 344 -20.85 -4.05 12.35
C THR A 344 -20.56 -3.47 10.96
N ALA A 345 -21.55 -2.84 10.30
CA ALA A 345 -21.33 -2.21 9.00
C ALA A 345 -20.36 -1.02 9.08
N TYR A 346 -20.46 -0.21 10.14
CA TYR A 346 -19.52 0.89 10.38
C TYR A 346 -18.10 0.39 10.65
N ASP A 347 -17.94 -0.60 11.54
CA ASP A 347 -16.61 -1.17 11.86
C ASP A 347 -15.98 -1.87 10.65
N ALA A 348 -16.79 -2.45 9.75
CA ALA A 348 -16.32 -3.00 8.48
C ALA A 348 -15.73 -1.93 7.54
N CYS A 349 -16.32 -0.72 7.50
CA CYS A 349 -15.75 0.40 6.72
C CYS A 349 -14.36 0.78 7.24
N LEU A 350 -14.20 0.89 8.57
CA LEU A 350 -12.89 1.18 9.19
C LEU A 350 -11.87 0.08 8.90
N ALA A 351 -12.29 -1.18 8.93
CA ALA A 351 -11.42 -2.31 8.59
C ALA A 351 -10.94 -2.28 7.13
N MET A 352 -11.85 -2.00 6.18
CA MET A 352 -11.49 -1.91 4.75
C MET A 352 -10.60 -0.68 4.47
N LEU A 353 -10.88 0.46 5.10
CA LEU A 353 -10.02 1.65 4.99
C LEU A 353 -8.63 1.42 5.58
N ARG A 354 -8.54 0.72 6.72
CA ARG A 354 -7.25 0.31 7.31
C ARG A 354 -6.48 -0.63 6.38
N SER A 355 -7.17 -1.61 5.78
CA SER A 355 -6.59 -2.54 4.81
C SER A 355 -6.01 -1.81 3.59
N LEU A 356 -6.74 -0.83 3.05
CA LEU A 356 -6.24 0.06 1.98
C LEU A 356 -4.95 0.77 2.40
N ARG A 357 -4.88 1.28 3.63
CA ARG A 357 -3.68 1.94 4.18
C ARG A 357 -2.52 0.96 4.37
N ASP A 358 -2.77 -0.28 4.79
CA ASP A 358 -1.75 -1.34 4.86
C ASP A 358 -1.19 -1.65 3.47
N LYS A 359 -2.04 -1.83 2.45
CA LYS A 359 -1.60 -2.01 1.05
C LYS A 359 -0.74 -0.83 0.57
N HIS A 360 -1.13 0.40 0.91
CA HIS A 360 -0.34 1.58 0.57
C HIS A 360 1.03 1.61 1.28
N ILE A 361 1.11 1.19 2.55
CA ILE A 361 2.39 1.07 3.28
C ILE A 361 3.30 0.03 2.61
N GLN A 362 2.75 -1.09 2.14
CA GLN A 362 3.51 -2.11 1.41
C GLN A 362 4.06 -1.55 0.10
N LEU A 363 3.23 -0.85 -0.67
CA LEU A 363 3.63 -0.17 -1.90
C LEU A 363 4.76 0.83 -1.63
N VAL A 364 4.61 1.73 -0.65
CA VAL A 364 5.67 2.69 -0.29
C VAL A 364 6.96 1.99 0.15
N SER A 365 6.84 0.86 0.86
CA SER A 365 8.01 0.06 1.25
C SER A 365 8.76 -0.48 0.03
N ARG A 366 8.04 -1.02 -0.96
CA ARG A 366 8.62 -1.60 -2.19
C ARG A 366 9.16 -0.53 -3.15
N TYR A 367 8.40 0.53 -3.39
CA TYR A 367 8.70 1.56 -4.39
C TYR A 367 9.66 2.65 -3.90
N ILE A 368 9.78 2.86 -2.59
CA ILE A 368 10.62 3.94 -2.05
C ILE A 368 11.71 3.43 -1.11
N ILE A 369 11.34 2.64 -0.10
CA ILE A 369 12.28 2.29 0.98
C ILE A 369 13.33 1.30 0.51
N ILE A 370 12.89 0.21 -0.13
CA ILE A 370 13.79 -0.81 -0.68
C ILE A 370 14.70 -0.17 -1.74
N LYS A 371 14.13 0.61 -2.67
CA LYS A 371 14.90 1.29 -3.73
C LYS A 371 15.90 2.31 -3.21
N SER A 372 15.56 3.06 -2.16
CA SER A 372 16.52 3.94 -1.53
C SER A 372 17.68 3.18 -0.87
N ARG A 373 17.43 2.02 -0.25
CA ARG A 373 18.47 1.19 0.38
C ARG A 373 19.39 0.57 -0.66
N GLU A 374 18.85 0.05 -1.75
CA GLU A 374 19.61 -0.45 -2.92
C GLU A 374 20.51 0.64 -3.49
N THR A 375 19.99 1.87 -3.64
CA THR A 375 20.78 3.00 -4.15
C THR A 375 21.93 3.37 -3.19
N GLN A 376 21.67 3.33 -1.87
CA GLN A 376 22.69 3.60 -0.86
C GLN A 376 23.79 2.55 -0.82
N SER A 377 23.46 1.27 -0.96
CA SER A 377 24.47 0.20 -1.02
C SER A 377 25.33 0.31 -2.28
N HIS A 378 24.72 0.58 -3.44
CA HIS A 378 25.45 0.84 -4.67
C HIS A 378 26.34 2.09 -4.58
N ALA A 379 25.87 3.19 -3.98
CA ALA A 379 26.67 4.40 -3.84
C ALA A 379 27.92 4.19 -2.97
N ARG A 380 27.86 3.29 -1.97
CA ARG A 380 29.01 2.94 -1.10
C ARG A 380 30.05 2.07 -1.80
N SER A 381 29.69 1.36 -2.87
CA SER A 381 30.61 0.50 -3.63
C SER A 381 31.25 1.18 -4.84
N VAL A 382 30.83 2.40 -5.20
CA VAL A 382 31.35 3.15 -6.36
C VAL A 382 32.48 4.11 -5.94
N SER A 383 33.53 4.20 -6.75
CA SER A 383 34.68 5.07 -6.49
C SER A 383 34.32 6.57 -6.53
N PRO A 384 34.95 7.45 -5.70
CA PRO A 384 34.64 8.89 -5.65
C PRO A 384 34.76 9.63 -6.99
N LYS A 385 35.62 9.16 -7.90
CA LYS A 385 35.82 9.75 -9.24
C LYS A 385 34.62 9.48 -10.18
N GLN A 386 33.93 8.36 -10.04
CA GLN A 386 32.73 8.04 -10.83
C GLN A 386 31.47 8.72 -10.25
N ALA A 387 31.42 8.94 -8.94
CA ALA A 387 30.31 9.62 -8.27
C ALA A 387 30.14 11.11 -8.66
N ASN A 388 31.19 11.75 -9.15
CA ASN A 388 31.17 13.17 -9.54
C ASN A 388 30.52 13.43 -10.92
N ASN A 389 30.37 12.38 -11.75
CA ASN A 389 29.76 12.47 -13.09
C ASN A 389 28.27 12.08 -13.11
N GLN A 390 27.66 11.72 -11.97
CA GLN A 390 26.25 11.36 -11.91
C GLN A 390 25.34 12.60 -11.82
N ARG A 391 24.22 12.53 -12.54
CA ARG A 391 23.15 13.53 -12.52
C ARG A 391 22.62 13.72 -11.09
N VAL A 392 22.50 14.98 -10.67
CA VAL A 392 21.97 15.35 -9.35
C VAL A 392 20.44 15.32 -9.46
N ASN A 393 19.82 14.33 -8.84
CA ASN A 393 18.36 14.23 -8.74
C ASN A 393 17.98 13.64 -7.36
N LEU A 394 16.69 13.71 -7.02
CA LEU A 394 16.19 13.25 -5.73
C LEU A 394 16.57 11.80 -5.40
N ALA A 395 16.59 10.90 -6.39
CA ALA A 395 16.91 9.50 -6.18
C ALA A 395 18.39 9.29 -5.78
N ASN A 396 19.30 10.06 -6.37
CA ASN A 396 20.74 9.92 -6.17
C ASN A 396 21.28 10.78 -5.01
N THR A 397 20.64 11.90 -4.67
CA THR A 397 21.10 12.79 -3.59
C THR A 397 20.78 12.27 -2.21
N MET A 398 19.61 11.66 -2.00
CA MET A 398 19.25 11.03 -0.72
C MET A 398 20.21 9.89 -0.33
N ALA A 399 20.89 9.29 -1.31
CA ALA A 399 21.92 8.28 -1.07
C ALA A 399 23.25 8.87 -0.61
N ARG A 400 23.58 10.11 -1.01
CA ARG A 400 24.86 10.78 -0.74
C ARG A 400 24.93 11.48 0.63
N THR A 401 23.81 12.04 1.11
CA THR A 401 23.80 12.86 2.34
C THR A 401 23.60 12.06 3.63
N GLY A 402 23.35 10.75 3.55
CA GLY A 402 23.20 9.89 4.73
C GLY A 402 22.04 10.30 5.65
N SER A 403 21.07 11.08 5.15
CA SER A 403 19.96 11.58 5.96
C SER A 403 19.19 10.41 6.59
N LYS A 404 19.02 10.44 7.92
CA LYS A 404 18.45 9.32 8.70
C LYS A 404 16.95 9.09 8.45
N LYS A 405 16.25 9.95 7.69
CA LYS A 405 14.79 9.87 7.49
C LYS A 405 14.44 9.99 6.00
N LEU A 406 13.93 8.90 5.42
CA LEU A 406 13.38 8.87 4.07
C LEU A 406 12.13 9.76 3.97
N ARG A 407 12.08 10.61 2.93
CA ARG A 407 10.99 11.57 2.72
C ARG A 407 10.18 11.28 1.46
N GLY A 408 8.88 11.52 1.51
CA GLY A 408 7.99 11.48 0.34
C GLY A 408 8.19 12.68 -0.57
N THR A 409 7.56 12.68 -1.75
CA THR A 409 7.49 13.84 -2.66
C THR A 409 6.80 15.05 -1.99
N GLY A 410 5.84 14.77 -1.10
CA GLY A 410 5.20 15.78 -0.24
C GLY A 410 6.07 16.27 0.94
N GLY A 411 7.24 15.66 1.17
CA GLY A 411 8.23 16.09 2.16
C GLY A 411 8.13 15.46 3.55
N THR A 412 7.15 14.58 3.83
CA THR A 412 6.97 13.91 5.14
C THR A 412 7.92 12.75 5.38
N ALA A 413 8.18 12.41 6.64
CA ALA A 413 8.84 11.16 7.00
C ALA A 413 7.87 10.00 6.75
N LEU A 414 8.09 9.24 5.68
CA LEU A 414 7.09 8.35 5.07
C LEU A 414 6.50 7.33 6.05
N ILE A 415 7.33 6.53 6.71
CA ILE A 415 6.84 5.40 7.52
C ILE A 415 6.12 5.83 8.80
N PRO A 416 6.67 6.72 9.65
CA PRO A 416 5.96 7.15 10.86
C PRO A 416 4.60 7.76 10.55
N PHE A 417 4.53 8.60 9.52
CA PHE A 417 3.29 9.23 9.08
C PHE A 417 2.25 8.21 8.60
N LEU A 418 2.62 7.31 7.69
CA LEU A 418 1.68 6.32 7.15
C LEU A 418 1.20 5.33 8.21
N LYS A 419 2.09 4.88 9.10
CA LYS A 419 1.72 4.00 10.21
C LYS A 419 0.76 4.69 11.17
N GLN A 420 1.06 5.94 11.56
CA GLN A 420 0.16 6.71 12.42
C GLN A 420 -1.21 6.90 11.75
N ALA A 421 -1.27 7.29 10.48
CA ALA A 421 -2.54 7.44 9.78
C ALA A 421 -3.34 6.13 9.75
N ARG A 422 -2.69 4.99 9.50
CA ARG A 422 -3.34 3.67 9.57
C ARG A 422 -3.87 3.36 10.96
N ASP A 423 -3.07 3.60 12.00
CA ASP A 423 -3.44 3.29 13.38
C ASP A 423 -4.61 4.19 13.82
N GLU A 424 -4.60 5.46 13.43
CA GLU A 424 -5.69 6.43 13.64
C GLU A 424 -7.02 6.00 12.97
N THR A 425 -6.99 5.22 11.88
CA THR A 425 -8.21 4.64 11.29
C THR A 425 -8.94 3.68 12.23
N GLY A 426 -8.21 3.01 13.13
CA GLY A 426 -8.81 2.04 14.05
C GLY A 426 -9.46 2.68 15.28
N GLU A 427 -9.07 3.90 15.63
CA GLU A 427 -9.50 4.59 16.86
C GLU A 427 -11.02 4.80 16.96
N PRO A 428 -11.74 5.13 15.87
CA PRO A 428 -13.17 5.38 15.92
C PRO A 428 -14.04 4.12 16.10
N ALA A 429 -13.46 2.92 16.05
CA ALA A 429 -14.20 1.66 16.10
C ALA A 429 -15.12 1.57 17.33
N ILE A 430 -16.26 0.89 17.19
CA ILE A 430 -17.30 0.83 18.22
C ILE A 430 -17.20 -0.47 19.01
N ASP A 431 -17.13 -1.61 18.33
CA ASP A 431 -17.07 -2.90 19.00
C ASP A 431 -15.71 -3.17 19.65
N ALA A 432 -15.72 -3.78 20.83
CA ALA A 432 -14.48 -4.15 21.53
C ALA A 432 -13.63 -5.15 20.73
N TRP A 433 -14.28 -6.04 19.97
CA TRP A 433 -13.62 -6.92 19.02
C TRP A 433 -12.96 -6.13 17.88
N ALA A 434 -13.70 -5.21 17.24
CA ALA A 434 -13.19 -4.38 16.16
C ALA A 434 -12.02 -3.51 16.64
N LYS A 435 -12.12 -2.90 17.84
CA LYS A 435 -11.00 -2.17 18.46
C LYS A 435 -9.76 -3.03 18.64
N ARG A 436 -9.90 -4.28 19.10
CA ARG A 436 -8.76 -5.20 19.24
C ARG A 436 -8.17 -5.57 17.88
N LEU A 437 -9.02 -5.91 16.91
CA LEU A 437 -8.60 -6.25 15.56
C LEU A 437 -7.90 -5.09 14.85
N LEU A 438 -8.40 -3.86 15.04
CA LEU A 438 -7.96 -2.66 14.35
C LEU A 438 -6.78 -1.96 15.03
N ASN A 439 -6.58 -2.18 16.33
CA ASN A 439 -5.43 -1.61 17.05
C ASN A 439 -4.23 -2.56 17.11
N ASN A 440 -4.46 -3.87 17.01
CA ASN A 440 -3.39 -4.86 16.98
C ASN A 440 -3.01 -5.16 15.52
N GLY A 441 -1.72 -5.24 15.23
CA GLY A 441 -1.23 -5.48 13.87
C GLY A 441 -1.60 -6.88 13.36
N PRO A 442 -1.45 -7.14 12.05
CA PRO A 442 -1.72 -8.43 11.40
C PRO A 442 -1.07 -9.65 12.07
N ALA A 443 0.08 -9.46 12.71
CA ALA A 443 0.80 -10.52 13.41
C ALA A 443 0.07 -11.05 14.67
N GLU A 444 -0.83 -10.26 15.27
CA GLU A 444 -1.63 -10.66 16.44
C GLU A 444 -3.07 -11.07 16.09
N ILE A 445 -3.45 -10.94 14.82
CA ILE A 445 -4.73 -11.40 14.30
C ILE A 445 -4.83 -12.92 14.47
N GLY A 446 -3.80 -13.70 14.10
CA GLY A 446 -3.77 -15.15 14.33
C GLY A 446 -3.94 -15.55 15.81
N ALA A 447 -3.29 -14.81 16.72
CA ALA A 447 -3.35 -15.09 18.16
C ALA A 447 -4.68 -14.65 18.82
N SER A 448 -5.26 -13.54 18.39
CA SER A 448 -6.49 -12.98 19.00
C SER A 448 -7.78 -13.65 18.52
N PHE A 449 -7.74 -14.39 17.41
CA PHE A 449 -8.83 -15.24 16.92
C PHE A 449 -8.76 -16.68 17.45
N GLY A 450 -7.83 -17.01 18.36
CA GLY A 450 -7.67 -18.37 18.85
C GLY A 450 -7.27 -19.35 17.75
N VAL A 451 -6.42 -18.91 16.82
CA VAL A 451 -5.66 -19.81 15.94
C VAL A 451 -4.28 -20.00 16.55
N ASP A 452 -4.26 -20.42 17.81
CA ASP A 452 -3.18 -21.27 18.32
C ASP A 452 -3.87 -22.62 18.53
N ASP A 453 -3.49 -23.57 17.67
CA ASP A 453 -3.88 -24.99 17.69
C ASP A 453 -5.36 -25.32 17.53
N GLY A 454 -5.64 -26.11 16.51
CA GLY A 454 -6.93 -26.72 16.27
C GLY A 454 -7.58 -27.26 17.55
N VAL A 455 -8.85 -26.86 17.74
CA VAL A 455 -9.98 -27.50 18.43
C VAL A 455 -10.78 -26.44 19.18
N ALA A 456 -11.89 -26.00 18.58
CA ALA A 456 -13.01 -25.48 19.36
C ALA A 456 -13.69 -26.66 20.08
N ARG A 457 -13.43 -26.84 21.37
CA ARG A 457 -14.32 -27.66 22.21
C ARG A 457 -15.59 -26.86 22.45
N LEU A 458 -16.66 -27.22 21.75
CA LEU A 458 -18.04 -26.91 22.17
C LEU A 458 -18.21 -27.39 23.62
N GLY A 459 -18.40 -26.46 24.55
CA GLY A 459 -18.98 -26.79 25.85
C GLY A 459 -20.34 -27.44 25.59
N LYS A 460 -20.57 -28.63 26.17
CA LYS A 460 -21.80 -29.41 26.00
C LYS A 460 -23.04 -28.52 26.16
N ILE A 461 -23.77 -28.33 25.06
CA ILE A 461 -25.15 -27.86 25.06
C ILE A 461 -26.00 -29.10 25.34
N ALA A 462 -26.62 -29.16 26.51
CA ALA A 462 -27.74 -30.07 26.75
C ALA A 462 -29.01 -29.29 26.45
N GLU A 463 -29.68 -29.63 25.34
CA GLU A 463 -31.01 -29.09 25.03
C GLU A 463 -32.04 -29.68 26.00
N GLY A 464 -32.58 -28.82 26.87
CA GLY A 464 -33.84 -29.07 27.57
C GLY A 464 -35.01 -28.56 26.73
N PHE A 465 -36.10 -29.32 26.69
CA PHE A 465 -37.23 -29.20 25.75
C PHE A 465 -38.16 -27.97 25.93
N ASN A 466 -37.68 -26.85 26.45
CA ASN A 466 -38.54 -25.72 26.85
C ASN A 466 -37.93 -24.31 26.79
N GLY A 467 -36.81 -24.11 26.10
CA GLY A 467 -36.51 -22.80 25.47
C GLY A 467 -36.29 -21.58 26.38
N GLN A 468 -35.72 -21.73 27.58
CA GLN A 468 -35.17 -20.60 28.34
C GLN A 468 -33.67 -20.82 28.63
N VAL A 469 -32.89 -19.75 28.52
CA VAL A 469 -31.44 -19.74 28.79
C VAL A 469 -31.17 -18.83 30.00
N GLU A 470 -30.75 -19.42 31.12
CA GLU A 470 -30.16 -18.71 32.26
C GLU A 470 -28.62 -18.88 32.23
N ILE A 471 -27.90 -17.81 32.61
CA ILE A 471 -26.45 -17.79 32.70
C ILE A 471 -26.07 -17.88 34.17
N ASP A 472 -25.60 -19.05 34.62
CA ASP A 472 -25.02 -19.21 35.95
C ASP A 472 -23.52 -18.88 35.96
N GLN A 473 -23.15 -17.90 36.77
CA GLN A 473 -21.78 -17.73 37.28
C GLN A 473 -21.56 -18.73 38.42
N TYR A 474 -20.40 -19.39 38.51
CA TYR A 474 -19.56 -19.44 39.74
C TYR A 474 -18.32 -20.37 39.64
N ASN A 475 -17.20 -19.79 40.07
CA ASN A 475 -16.08 -20.27 40.91
C ASN A 475 -15.55 -21.72 40.97
N TYR A 476 -14.21 -21.74 41.03
CA TYR A 476 -13.24 -22.80 41.40
C TYR A 476 -13.67 -23.81 42.47
N SER A 477 -13.32 -25.10 42.26
CA SER A 477 -12.54 -25.92 43.21
C SER A 477 -12.18 -27.32 42.65
N SER A 478 -11.17 -27.94 43.26
CA SER A 478 -10.38 -29.11 42.90
C SER A 478 -10.98 -30.50 43.22
N LEU A 479 -10.56 -31.57 42.49
CA LEU A 479 -9.96 -32.85 42.98
C LEU A 479 -10.30 -34.13 42.13
N LYS A 480 -9.23 -34.75 41.60
CA LYS A 480 -8.79 -36.17 41.61
C LYS A 480 -9.70 -37.38 41.24
N TYR A 481 -9.11 -38.24 40.37
CA TYR A 481 -9.20 -39.71 40.19
C TYR A 481 -10.57 -40.29 39.75
N THR A 482 -10.72 -41.31 38.89
CA THR A 482 -10.00 -42.59 38.75
C THR A 482 -10.30 -43.23 37.36
N ARG A 483 -9.43 -44.17 36.97
CA ARG A 483 -9.37 -45.01 35.76
C ARG A 483 -10.32 -46.23 35.88
N ASP A 484 -10.95 -46.69 34.79
CA ASP A 484 -10.80 -48.04 34.17
C ASP A 484 -11.93 -48.41 33.17
N PRO A 485 -11.73 -49.43 32.29
CA PRO A 485 -12.20 -49.48 30.90
C PRO A 485 -13.12 -50.70 30.63
N GLN A 486 -13.35 -50.97 29.33
CA GLN A 486 -13.96 -52.14 28.64
C GLN A 486 -15.25 -51.76 27.88
N SER A 487 -15.62 -52.35 26.76
CA SER A 487 -14.95 -53.16 25.73
C SER A 487 -15.93 -53.23 24.53
N THR A 488 -15.39 -53.44 23.34
CA THR A 488 -15.95 -54.25 22.23
C THR A 488 -17.41 -54.07 21.80
N THR A 489 -17.62 -53.65 20.54
CA THR A 489 -18.18 -54.57 19.51
C THR A 489 -17.96 -54.03 18.10
N GLU A 490 -17.40 -54.89 17.27
CA GLU A 490 -17.29 -54.77 15.82
C GLU A 490 -18.65 -55.00 15.15
N HIS A 491 -18.95 -54.27 14.08
CA HIS A 491 -19.71 -54.83 12.97
C HIS A 491 -19.22 -54.26 11.63
N ASN A 492 -18.57 -55.13 10.86
CA ASN A 492 -18.23 -54.96 9.46
C ASN A 492 -19.49 -55.02 8.60
N TYR A 493 -19.66 -54.06 7.68
CA TYR A 493 -20.27 -54.33 6.38
C TYR A 493 -19.44 -53.66 5.28
N THR A 494 -18.71 -54.50 4.56
CA THR A 494 -18.11 -54.19 3.27
C THR A 494 -19.18 -54.31 2.20
N THR A 495 -19.40 -53.24 1.43
CA THR A 495 -19.92 -53.34 0.05
C THR A 495 -19.07 -52.43 -0.83
N MET A 496 -18.22 -53.06 -1.67
CA MET A 496 -17.61 -52.41 -2.82
C MET A 496 -18.61 -52.44 -3.98
N SER A 497 -18.80 -51.31 -4.68
CA SER A 497 -18.32 -51.17 -6.05
C SER A 497 -18.59 -49.77 -6.64
N SER A 498 -17.50 -49.20 -7.14
CA SER A 498 -17.36 -48.32 -8.32
C SER A 498 -18.16 -47.01 -8.39
N ASN A 499 -17.46 -45.90 -8.15
CA ASN A 499 -17.35 -44.86 -9.16
C ASN A 499 -15.98 -44.18 -9.06
N LYS A 500 -15.17 -44.36 -10.12
CA LYS A 500 -13.93 -43.64 -10.37
C LYS A 500 -14.25 -42.39 -11.19
N ASP A 501 -13.47 -41.35 -10.90
CA ASP A 501 -13.12 -40.20 -11.73
C ASP A 501 -14.09 -39.01 -11.78
N HIS A 502 -13.72 -37.96 -11.04
CA HIS A 502 -13.58 -36.57 -11.52
C HIS A 502 -12.67 -35.80 -10.55
N THR A 503 -11.35 -35.92 -10.71
CA THR A 503 -10.38 -35.02 -10.09
C THR A 503 -10.27 -33.75 -10.96
N SER A 504 -10.50 -32.58 -10.37
CA SER A 504 -10.32 -31.29 -11.04
C SER A 504 -8.82 -30.97 -11.15
N THR A 505 -8.43 -30.34 -12.26
CA THR A 505 -7.06 -29.92 -12.59
C THR A 505 -6.40 -29.01 -11.55
N SER A 506 -7.16 -28.41 -10.63
CA SER A 506 -6.63 -27.64 -9.51
C SER A 506 -6.10 -28.52 -8.36
N GLN A 507 -6.70 -29.69 -8.12
CA GLN A 507 -6.23 -30.62 -7.09
C GLN A 507 -4.89 -31.25 -7.51
N SER A 508 -4.72 -31.53 -8.81
CA SER A 508 -3.47 -32.11 -9.33
C SER A 508 -2.28 -31.16 -9.25
N TYR A 509 -2.47 -29.84 -9.36
CA TYR A 509 -1.38 -28.87 -9.18
C TYR A 509 -0.96 -28.73 -7.71
N LEU A 510 -1.93 -28.75 -6.78
CA LEU A 510 -1.69 -28.78 -5.33
C LEU A 510 -0.99 -30.08 -4.89
N ASP A 511 -1.42 -31.22 -5.41
CA ASP A 511 -0.80 -32.52 -5.12
C ASP A 511 0.61 -32.64 -5.75
N GLN A 512 0.84 -32.00 -6.91
CA GLN A 512 2.14 -31.98 -7.58
C GLN A 512 3.14 -31.04 -6.87
N ALA A 513 2.68 -29.92 -6.30
CA ALA A 513 3.50 -29.01 -5.50
C ALA A 513 3.84 -29.61 -4.12
N THR A 514 2.85 -30.24 -3.45
CA THR A 514 3.04 -30.88 -2.13
C THR A 514 3.86 -32.17 -2.24
N GLY A 515 3.67 -32.93 -3.32
CA GLY A 515 4.43 -34.14 -3.63
C GLY A 515 5.90 -33.89 -4.00
N ALA A 516 6.20 -32.78 -4.68
CA ALA A 516 7.58 -32.39 -5.01
C ALA A 516 8.41 -32.00 -3.77
N VAL A 517 7.76 -31.48 -2.73
CA VAL A 517 8.39 -31.12 -1.45
C VAL A 517 8.69 -32.35 -0.59
N GLN A 518 7.80 -33.35 -0.58
CA GLN A 518 8.04 -34.62 0.13
C GLN A 518 9.11 -35.49 -0.55
N SER A 519 9.26 -35.43 -1.87
CA SER A 519 10.26 -36.23 -2.58
C SER A 519 11.70 -35.67 -2.52
N ALA A 520 11.90 -34.44 -2.02
CA ALA A 520 13.21 -33.79 -1.96
C ALA A 520 14.07 -34.17 -0.73
N ILE A 521 13.50 -34.90 0.24
CA ILE A 521 14.20 -35.28 1.49
C ILE A 521 14.80 -36.70 1.43
N GLY A 522 14.56 -37.47 0.35
CA GLY A 522 14.90 -38.90 0.29
C GLY A 522 16.15 -39.33 -0.47
N SER A 523 16.86 -38.46 -1.20
CA SER A 523 17.81 -38.94 -2.24
C SER A 523 19.23 -38.35 -2.25
N LEU A 524 19.65 -37.58 -1.23
CA LEU A 524 21.00 -37.02 -1.18
C LEU A 524 21.68 -37.21 0.19
N THR A 525 21.82 -38.47 0.62
CA THR A 525 22.80 -38.85 1.64
C THR A 525 23.58 -40.05 1.13
N GLY A 526 24.73 -39.79 0.51
CA GLY A 526 25.62 -40.84 0.06
C GLY A 526 26.85 -40.32 -0.67
N ASN A 527 27.83 -39.82 0.08
CA ASN A 527 29.22 -40.24 -0.18
C ASN A 527 30.10 -40.02 1.07
N THR A 528 30.95 -41.00 1.28
CA THR A 528 31.96 -41.23 2.30
C THR A 528 33.16 -40.31 2.19
N ALA A 529 33.27 -39.34 3.09
CA ALA A 529 34.53 -38.78 3.59
C ALA A 529 34.18 -37.98 4.85
N ASP A 530 34.51 -38.54 6.01
CA ASP A 530 34.59 -37.90 7.35
C ASP A 530 34.16 -38.88 8.46
N LYS A 531 34.68 -40.10 8.36
CA LYS A 531 34.68 -41.05 9.47
C LYS A 531 36.08 -41.09 10.08
N ALA A 532 36.49 -39.99 10.70
CA ALA A 532 37.60 -39.98 11.66
C ALA A 532 37.54 -38.74 12.56
N GLN A 533 37.59 -39.01 13.88
CA GLN A 533 37.75 -38.11 15.02
C GLN A 533 36.49 -37.41 15.58
N GLY A 534 36.13 -37.81 16.80
CA GLY A 534 35.37 -36.94 17.71
C GLY A 534 34.46 -37.61 18.74
N GLU A 535 34.85 -38.74 19.34
CA GLU A 535 34.10 -39.46 20.39
C GLU A 535 33.96 -38.74 21.75
N ASN A 536 33.78 -37.41 21.78
CA ASN A 536 33.69 -36.69 23.07
C ASN A 536 32.69 -35.51 23.11
N ARG A 537 31.54 -35.60 22.45
CA ARG A 537 30.41 -34.67 22.65
C ARG A 537 29.05 -35.37 22.51
N LYS A 538 28.72 -36.31 23.38
CA LYS A 538 27.41 -36.99 23.32
C LYS A 538 26.29 -36.34 24.14
N ASP A 539 26.61 -35.46 25.09
CA ASP A 539 25.57 -34.79 25.89
C ASP A 539 25.35 -33.32 25.51
N THR A 540 26.32 -32.69 24.82
CA THR A 540 26.15 -31.34 24.22
C THR A 540 25.51 -31.41 22.83
N ALA A 541 25.60 -32.55 22.15
CA ALA A 541 25.05 -32.71 20.80
C ALA A 541 23.53 -32.81 20.76
N ALA A 542 22.84 -33.30 21.80
CA ALA A 542 21.37 -33.34 21.79
C ALA A 542 20.74 -31.93 21.94
N ALA A 543 21.35 -31.09 22.80
CA ALA A 543 20.93 -29.69 22.96
C ALA A 543 21.36 -28.81 21.77
N GLU A 544 22.55 -29.04 21.19
CA GLU A 544 22.98 -28.38 19.94
C GLU A 544 22.24 -28.92 18.70
N HIS A 545 21.77 -30.17 18.69
CA HIS A 545 20.94 -30.72 17.60
C HIS A 545 19.56 -30.03 17.58
N ASP A 546 18.90 -29.87 18.73
CA ASP A 546 17.61 -29.17 18.79
C ASP A 546 17.73 -27.65 18.56
N LEU A 547 18.84 -27.03 18.99
CA LEU A 547 19.11 -25.61 18.72
C LEU A 547 19.66 -25.33 17.31
N SER A 548 20.30 -26.30 16.64
CA SER A 548 20.89 -26.12 15.30
C SER A 548 19.90 -26.32 14.13
N HIS A 549 18.70 -26.84 14.41
CA HIS A 549 17.66 -27.09 13.41
C HIS A 549 16.61 -25.99 13.28
N SER A 550 16.53 -25.02 14.20
CA SER A 550 15.53 -23.96 14.15
C SER A 550 16.05 -22.71 13.41
N ALA A 551 15.34 -22.29 12.36
CA ALA A 551 15.45 -20.93 11.86
C ALA A 551 14.52 -20.01 12.69
N ALA A 552 15.07 -18.93 13.22
CA ALA A 552 14.26 -17.89 13.85
C ALA A 552 13.75 -16.92 12.77
N LYS A 553 12.44 -16.66 12.78
CA LYS A 553 11.81 -15.67 11.91
C LYS A 553 11.85 -14.29 12.55
N ALA A 554 12.32 -13.30 11.79
CA ALA A 554 12.31 -11.89 12.17
C ALA A 554 11.73 -11.05 11.02
N GLY A 555 10.41 -11.03 10.90
CA GLY A 555 9.73 -10.43 9.74
C GLY A 555 10.04 -11.22 8.46
N PRO A 556 10.38 -10.59 7.33
CA PRO A 556 10.68 -11.28 6.06
C PRO A 556 12.11 -11.87 6.04
N PHE A 557 12.70 -12.12 7.21
CA PHE A 557 14.06 -12.63 7.35
C PHE A 557 14.08 -13.95 8.12
N SER A 558 14.79 -14.91 7.56
CA SER A 558 15.12 -16.19 8.17
C SER A 558 16.54 -16.11 8.73
N VAL A 559 16.71 -16.39 10.03
CA VAL A 559 18.00 -16.32 10.73
C VAL A 559 18.37 -17.71 11.24
N THR A 560 19.62 -18.11 11.03
CA THR A 560 20.15 -19.40 11.52
C THR A 560 21.19 -19.22 12.63
N PRO A 561 21.34 -20.21 13.53
CA PRO A 561 22.37 -20.19 14.58
C PRO A 561 23.81 -20.10 14.05
N SER A 562 24.06 -20.52 12.80
CA SER A 562 25.35 -20.37 12.13
C SER A 562 25.63 -18.95 11.61
N GLY A 563 24.77 -17.97 11.92
CA GLY A 563 24.94 -16.56 11.55
C GLY A 563 24.40 -16.18 10.17
N GLY A 564 23.80 -17.14 9.44
CA GLY A 564 23.17 -16.88 8.14
C GLY A 564 21.86 -16.11 8.29
N VAL A 565 21.69 -15.06 7.48
CA VAL A 565 20.46 -14.25 7.41
C VAL A 565 20.01 -14.18 5.97
N ALA A 566 18.82 -14.69 5.66
CA ALA A 566 18.25 -14.63 4.32
C ALA A 566 16.94 -13.86 4.34
N LYS A 567 16.74 -13.01 3.32
CA LYS A 567 15.42 -12.44 3.03
C LYS A 567 14.59 -13.49 2.29
N ASP A 568 13.36 -13.68 2.75
CA ASP A 568 12.39 -14.57 2.13
C ASP A 568 11.94 -14.03 0.76
N ASN A 569 11.48 -14.92 -0.12
CA ASN A 569 10.90 -14.54 -1.40
C ASN A 569 9.70 -13.60 -1.20
N SER A 570 9.53 -12.62 -2.08
CA SER A 570 8.38 -11.70 -2.04
C SER A 570 7.06 -12.46 -2.14
N ASP A 571 6.97 -13.46 -3.01
CA ASP A 571 5.75 -14.23 -3.25
C ASP A 571 5.36 -15.06 -2.01
N ARG A 572 6.37 -15.51 -1.27
CA ARG A 572 6.17 -16.19 0.02
C ARG A 572 5.58 -15.26 1.08
N THR A 573 6.13 -14.06 1.19
CA THR A 573 5.68 -13.05 2.16
C THR A 573 4.32 -12.48 1.79
N GLU A 574 4.09 -12.21 0.50
CA GLU A 574 2.84 -11.70 -0.06
C GLU A 574 1.73 -12.77 -0.02
N GLY A 575 2.05 -14.04 -0.28
CA GLY A 575 1.11 -15.16 -0.18
C GLY A 575 0.60 -15.40 1.24
N SER A 576 1.49 -15.40 2.23
CA SER A 576 1.10 -15.50 3.65
C SER A 576 0.23 -14.33 4.11
N TRP A 577 0.51 -13.12 3.59
CA TRP A 577 -0.34 -11.95 3.81
C TRP A 577 -1.73 -12.12 3.19
N ASN A 578 -1.79 -12.56 1.94
CA ASN A 578 -3.04 -12.78 1.21
C ASN A 578 -3.92 -13.84 1.88
N GLN A 579 -3.33 -14.88 2.47
CA GLN A 579 -4.07 -15.84 3.29
C GLN A 579 -4.74 -15.19 4.51
N ASN A 580 -3.99 -14.41 5.27
CA ASN A 580 -4.50 -13.73 6.46
C ASN A 580 -5.58 -12.69 6.10
N MET A 581 -5.38 -11.94 5.01
CA MET A 581 -6.34 -10.97 4.52
C MET A 581 -7.61 -11.66 3.98
N GLY A 582 -7.45 -12.74 3.21
CA GLY A 582 -8.56 -13.53 2.69
C GLY A 582 -9.41 -14.12 3.80
N ALA A 583 -8.79 -14.70 4.84
CA ALA A 583 -9.49 -15.18 6.02
C ALA A 583 -10.23 -14.06 6.77
N ALA A 584 -9.64 -12.88 6.89
CA ALA A 584 -10.30 -11.71 7.49
C ALA A 584 -11.50 -11.26 6.66
N LYS A 585 -11.39 -11.21 5.32
CA LYS A 585 -12.49 -10.88 4.42
C LYS A 585 -13.60 -11.92 4.44
N GLU A 586 -13.26 -13.21 4.48
CA GLU A 586 -14.23 -14.29 4.60
C GLU A 586 -15.02 -14.19 5.90
N ALA A 587 -14.32 -14.00 7.02
CA ALA A 587 -14.93 -13.82 8.33
C ALA A 587 -15.81 -12.56 8.39
N LEU A 588 -15.32 -11.43 7.88
CA LEU A 588 -16.09 -10.19 7.80
C LEU A 588 -17.30 -10.32 6.87
N GLY A 589 -17.13 -10.87 5.67
CA GLY A 589 -18.21 -11.10 4.71
C GLY A 589 -19.31 -11.99 5.27
N GLY A 590 -18.94 -13.07 5.95
CA GLY A 590 -19.88 -13.94 6.66
C GLY A 590 -20.59 -13.24 7.82
N LEU A 591 -19.87 -12.41 8.59
CA LEU A 591 -20.43 -11.66 9.72
C LEU A 591 -21.39 -10.56 9.28
N VAL A 592 -21.07 -9.84 8.19
CA VAL A 592 -21.85 -8.67 7.74
C VAL A 592 -22.94 -9.04 6.73
N GLY A 593 -22.97 -10.29 6.26
CA GLY A 593 -23.89 -10.78 5.23
C GLY A 593 -23.52 -10.31 3.80
N ALA A 594 -22.27 -9.86 3.59
CA ALA A 594 -21.77 -9.47 2.28
C ALA A 594 -21.19 -10.70 1.57
N GLU A 595 -22.04 -11.44 0.86
CA GLU A 595 -21.65 -12.68 0.19
C GLU A 595 -20.53 -12.44 -0.85
N GLY A 596 -20.51 -11.27 -1.52
CA GLY A 596 -19.43 -10.89 -2.41
C GLY A 596 -18.06 -10.81 -1.70
N LEU A 597 -18.00 -10.10 -0.57
CA LEU A 597 -16.77 -9.97 0.24
C LEU A 597 -16.33 -11.33 0.80
N LYS A 598 -17.29 -12.18 1.18
CA LYS A 598 -17.01 -13.54 1.66
C LYS A 598 -16.37 -14.40 0.57
N GLN A 599 -16.95 -14.42 -0.64
CA GLN A 599 -16.42 -15.17 -1.78
C GLN A 599 -15.04 -14.64 -2.21
N GLN A 600 -14.84 -13.33 -2.20
CA GLN A 600 -13.54 -12.72 -2.44
C GLN A 600 -12.51 -13.12 -1.38
N GLY A 601 -12.90 -13.19 -0.11
CA GLY A 601 -12.03 -13.67 0.97
C GLY A 601 -11.58 -15.11 0.76
N ILE A 602 -12.50 -15.99 0.40
CA ILE A 602 -12.21 -17.41 0.07
C ILE A 602 -11.22 -17.49 -1.10
N GLN A 603 -11.47 -16.74 -2.17
CA GLN A 603 -10.62 -16.73 -3.36
C GLN A 603 -9.22 -16.17 -3.05
N GLN A 604 -9.13 -15.04 -2.34
CA GLN A 604 -7.86 -14.41 -1.96
C GLN A 604 -7.05 -15.31 -1.01
N ASN A 605 -7.72 -16.04 -0.11
CA ASN A 605 -7.04 -17.01 0.75
C ASN A 605 -6.45 -18.15 -0.07
N LYS A 606 -7.21 -18.68 -1.04
CA LYS A 606 -6.74 -19.73 -1.94
C LYS A 606 -5.55 -19.28 -2.79
N GLU A 607 -5.64 -18.13 -3.44
CA GLU A 607 -4.55 -17.55 -4.24
C GLU A 607 -3.31 -17.27 -3.37
N GLY A 608 -3.51 -16.79 -2.14
CA GLY A 608 -2.43 -16.59 -1.18
C GLY A 608 -1.70 -17.88 -0.80
N LYS A 609 -2.41 -19.02 -0.69
CA LYS A 609 -1.80 -20.35 -0.47
C LYS A 609 -0.93 -20.77 -1.64
N GLU A 610 -1.44 -20.58 -2.87
CA GLU A 610 -0.71 -20.90 -4.10
C GLU A 610 0.55 -20.03 -4.25
N GLN A 611 0.42 -18.72 -4.00
CA GLN A 611 1.52 -17.77 -4.07
C GLN A 611 2.59 -18.04 -2.99
N GLU A 612 2.16 -18.37 -1.76
CA GLU A 612 3.11 -18.72 -0.69
C GLU A 612 3.90 -19.97 -1.06
N ALA A 613 3.22 -21.01 -1.55
CA ALA A 613 3.84 -22.27 -1.97
C ALA A 613 4.86 -22.04 -3.12
N ALA A 614 4.51 -21.20 -4.11
CA ALA A 614 5.44 -20.84 -5.18
C ALA A 614 6.70 -20.13 -4.65
N GLY A 615 6.51 -19.19 -3.71
CA GLY A 615 7.62 -18.51 -3.04
C GLY A 615 8.49 -19.45 -2.20
N GLN A 616 7.89 -20.41 -1.50
CA GLN A 616 8.59 -21.45 -0.73
C GLN A 616 9.44 -22.36 -1.63
N VAL A 617 8.91 -22.78 -2.79
CA VAL A 617 9.67 -23.57 -3.79
C VAL A 617 10.87 -22.79 -4.33
N ASN A 618 10.67 -21.50 -4.64
CA ASN A 618 11.77 -20.64 -5.11
C ASN A 618 12.86 -20.48 -4.04
N ASP A 619 12.46 -20.20 -2.79
CA ASP A 619 13.37 -20.07 -1.68
C ASP A 619 14.17 -21.35 -1.42
N LEU A 620 13.51 -22.52 -1.49
CA LEU A 620 14.14 -23.83 -1.34
C LEU A 620 15.15 -24.10 -2.46
N GLY A 621 14.76 -23.90 -3.72
CA GLY A 621 15.64 -24.11 -4.87
C GLY A 621 16.86 -23.19 -4.87
N LYS A 622 16.65 -21.90 -4.58
CA LYS A 622 17.74 -20.93 -4.46
C LYS A 622 18.63 -21.21 -3.25
N GLY A 623 18.05 -21.63 -2.12
CA GLY A 623 18.78 -22.04 -0.92
C GLY A 623 19.73 -23.22 -1.18
N ILE A 624 19.26 -24.25 -1.89
CA ILE A 624 20.08 -25.39 -2.31
C ILE A 624 21.20 -24.95 -3.26
N GLY A 625 20.88 -24.12 -4.26
CA GLY A 625 21.85 -23.58 -5.21
C GLY A 625 22.97 -22.78 -4.53
N ASP A 626 22.62 -21.88 -3.61
CA ASP A 626 23.58 -21.05 -2.88
C ASP A 626 24.48 -21.89 -1.95
N ARG A 627 23.94 -22.96 -1.32
CA ARG A 627 24.73 -23.91 -0.51
C ARG A 627 25.75 -24.69 -1.33
N LEU A 628 25.35 -25.16 -2.52
CA LEU A 628 26.25 -25.87 -3.43
C LEU A 628 27.32 -24.93 -3.99
N GLY A 629 26.92 -23.72 -4.41
CA GLY A 629 27.84 -22.68 -4.89
C GLY A 629 28.87 -22.28 -3.83
N GLY A 630 28.43 -22.06 -2.59
CA GLY A 630 29.32 -21.72 -1.47
C GLY A 630 30.29 -22.85 -1.11
N THR A 631 29.85 -24.12 -1.14
CA THR A 631 30.74 -25.26 -0.89
C THR A 631 31.83 -25.39 -1.96
N ILE A 632 31.45 -25.28 -3.24
CA ILE A 632 32.40 -25.35 -4.38
C ILE A 632 33.35 -24.14 -4.35
N GLY A 633 32.81 -22.94 -4.13
CA GLY A 633 33.59 -21.71 -4.02
C GLY A 633 34.58 -21.76 -2.87
N GLY A 634 34.19 -22.34 -1.72
CA GLY A 634 35.05 -22.52 -0.55
C GLY A 634 36.21 -23.49 -0.83
N ALA A 635 35.96 -24.58 -1.57
CA ALA A 635 37.00 -25.52 -1.99
C ALA A 635 38.00 -24.87 -2.96
N VAL A 636 37.51 -24.13 -3.96
CA VAL A 636 38.36 -23.40 -4.92
C VAL A 636 39.17 -22.29 -4.23
N ALA A 637 38.56 -21.54 -3.31
CA ALA A 637 39.23 -20.51 -2.53
C ALA A 637 40.30 -21.09 -1.58
N GLY A 638 40.05 -22.28 -1.03
CA GLY A 638 41.00 -23.03 -0.20
C GLY A 638 42.24 -23.48 -0.99
N LEU A 639 42.07 -23.84 -2.27
CA LEU A 639 43.18 -24.24 -3.16
C LEU A 639 44.00 -23.03 -3.67
N THR A 640 43.36 -21.87 -3.81
CA THR A 640 43.99 -20.65 -4.35
C THR A 640 44.53 -19.71 -3.27
N GLY A 641 44.25 -19.97 -1.99
CA GLY A 641 44.70 -19.15 -0.85
C GLY A 641 44.00 -17.79 -0.75
N ASN A 642 42.90 -17.57 -1.48
CA ASN A 642 42.20 -16.29 -1.52
C ASN A 642 41.19 -16.16 -0.36
N ALA A 643 41.60 -15.45 0.70
CA ALA A 643 40.77 -15.25 1.89
C ALA A 643 39.44 -14.54 1.61
N ALA A 644 39.39 -13.59 0.69
CA ALA A 644 38.17 -12.86 0.35
C ALA A 644 37.15 -13.75 -0.40
N GLN A 645 37.63 -14.60 -1.31
CA GLN A 645 36.76 -15.59 -1.98
C GLN A 645 36.27 -16.66 -1.01
N LYS A 646 37.07 -17.03 0.00
CA LYS A 646 36.68 -17.97 1.05
C LYS A 646 35.57 -17.40 1.94
N GLU A 647 35.66 -16.13 2.31
CA GLU A 647 34.63 -15.44 3.10
C GLU A 647 33.33 -15.26 2.31
N GLU A 648 33.43 -14.88 1.04
CA GLU A 648 32.26 -14.76 0.15
C GLU A 648 31.53 -16.10 -0.03
N ALA A 649 32.28 -17.18 -0.25
CA ALA A 649 31.75 -18.52 -0.39
C ALA A 649 31.07 -19.00 0.91
N GLN A 650 31.62 -18.64 2.07
CA GLN A 650 31.02 -18.93 3.38
C GLN A 650 29.70 -18.16 3.56
N ARG A 651 29.66 -16.86 3.22
CA ARG A 651 28.40 -16.08 3.27
C ARG A 651 27.34 -16.67 2.35
N GLN A 652 27.70 -17.01 1.11
CA GLN A 652 26.77 -17.60 0.15
C GLN A 652 26.19 -18.92 0.69
N HIS A 653 27.04 -19.77 1.27
CA HIS A 653 26.60 -21.01 1.91
C HIS A 653 25.62 -20.75 3.06
N ASP A 654 25.94 -19.79 3.95
CA ASP A 654 25.14 -19.52 5.16
C ASP A 654 23.83 -18.81 4.84
N GLU A 655 23.79 -17.92 3.84
CA GLU A 655 22.55 -17.35 3.30
C GLU A 655 21.66 -18.44 2.66
N GLY A 656 22.24 -19.34 1.88
CA GLY A 656 21.51 -20.46 1.27
C GLY A 656 20.88 -21.37 2.34
N LYS A 657 21.63 -21.67 3.40
CA LYS A 657 21.14 -22.43 4.56
C LYS A 657 20.02 -21.70 5.30
N ALA A 658 20.13 -20.39 5.49
CA ALA A 658 19.09 -19.61 6.14
C ALA A 658 17.78 -19.57 5.35
N ARG A 659 17.86 -19.47 4.01
CA ARG A 659 16.69 -19.49 3.13
C ARG A 659 15.96 -20.83 3.17
N GLN A 660 16.71 -21.93 3.06
CA GLN A 660 16.17 -23.29 3.15
C GLN A 660 15.52 -23.55 4.52
N ARG A 661 16.23 -23.27 5.63
CA ARG A 661 15.71 -23.50 6.98
C ARG A 661 14.49 -22.64 7.28
N GLY A 662 14.43 -21.44 6.69
CA GLY A 662 13.23 -20.63 6.70
C GLY A 662 12.02 -21.39 6.16
N VAL A 663 12.13 -21.99 4.95
CA VAL A 663 11.02 -22.75 4.33
C VAL A 663 10.62 -23.96 5.17
N GLU A 664 11.60 -24.72 5.66
CA GLU A 664 11.37 -25.89 6.52
C GLU A 664 10.60 -25.54 7.80
N ALA A 665 10.91 -24.40 8.42
CA ALA A 665 10.21 -23.93 9.63
C ALA A 665 8.72 -23.60 9.36
N ASP A 666 8.40 -23.00 8.21
CA ASP A 666 7.01 -22.69 7.84
C ASP A 666 6.22 -23.97 7.55
N LEU A 667 6.80 -24.91 6.80
CA LEU A 667 6.20 -26.20 6.49
C LEU A 667 5.99 -27.05 7.75
N GLN A 668 6.95 -27.05 8.68
CA GLN A 668 6.81 -27.75 9.95
C GLN A 668 5.66 -27.14 10.79
N LYS A 669 5.57 -25.81 10.84
CA LYS A 669 4.47 -25.12 11.52
C LYS A 669 3.10 -25.45 10.89
N GLN A 670 3.03 -25.54 9.56
CA GLN A 670 1.81 -25.97 8.85
C GLN A 670 1.46 -27.43 9.17
N ALA A 671 2.43 -28.34 9.13
CA ALA A 671 2.22 -29.76 9.44
C ALA A 671 1.84 -30.00 10.91
N GLU A 672 2.34 -29.20 11.85
CA GLU A 672 1.94 -29.22 13.25
C GLU A 672 0.50 -28.72 13.43
N ALA A 673 0.10 -27.69 12.66
CA ALA A 673 -1.27 -27.18 12.65
C ALA A 673 -2.28 -28.17 12.03
N GLU A 674 -1.89 -28.96 11.02
CA GLU A 674 -2.76 -29.99 10.42
C GLU A 674 -2.95 -31.24 11.29
N ARG A 675 -2.05 -31.47 12.25
CA ARG A 675 -2.10 -32.62 13.18
C ARG A 675 -2.90 -32.34 14.45
N ARG A 676 -3.31 -31.10 14.68
CA ARG A 676 -4.05 -30.63 15.86
C ARG A 676 -5.49 -30.31 15.47
#